data_AF-H3DHQ1-F1
#
_entry.id   AF-H3DHQ1-F1
#
_cell.length_a   1.000
_cell.length_b   1.000
_cell.length_c   1.000
_cell.angle_alpha   90.00
_cell.angle_beta   90.00
_cell.angle_gamma   90.00
#
_symmetry.space_group_name_H-M   'P 1'
#
loop_
_entity.id
_entity.type
_entity.pdbx_description
1 polymer ?
#
loop_
_entity_poly.entity_id
_entity_poly.type
_entity_poly.pdbx_seq_one_letter_code
_entity_poly.pdbx_strand_id
1 'polypeptide(L)'
;QIKRSIQDICGKVCPPVLPKKNSPSDKKTMDKEERRQRARERQQKLLAEFASRQKSFMETAMDVESPDAEAAMDFGASEVMESEVLYDCVICGQSGPSTEDRPFGLVVLLQASSVLGHRCTNKEAKKLPTTDEEHIFAADTCGVANDIRLTLMQQFFKDSSCLQSMSIGWDGGVYVQTCGHTLHINCQKSYMESLRNDQVLQGFSVDKGEFTCPLCRQFANSVLPCRPGRGTEAGAWHAPTNRNICVLVREVEDLQERLCLFSTESNLSKEMELVIKDIKNTTQKKYMDYGKNPGSPDNDFLFMYSVARTNLELELVHRGGNLCSGGSSAAAKRSCLNQLFHVLAMHMRLYSIDLAYNPWTKLTQVTQSREAHSFEEERPEVPMLFRDAPSLLIIFVLTMPQPLRKEHFTCVVKMLYNLQFIQALAALSSKLSPDERQAWSTAGALKKNSSHAENSFEVLLSHVIAELSKDKSVYQVDPKESSMLISSVWSPQSIEFSLQQFCLPFLRLSCLLQHHLYGDNLTGCQEEDEFSALAVCLGLHSSVPQPSSVVTSASCLQWPVDASDLVTQWCAEVTTLSQIQAEQSLTLLVQDPQWAPPRLLQLPDNYNVIFQYYHRKACTACRKVPKDPALCLVCGAFVCLKGACCKQQGTCECVLHSQHCGAATGIFLLINASVIIIIRGHRFCLWGSVYLDAHGEEDRDLRRGKPLFLCEERYRVLEQQWVSHTFDHINKRWGPHYNGL
;
A
#
# COMPACT_ATOMS: atom_id res chain seq x y z
N GLN A 1 -33.39 64.17 -12.33
CA GLN A 1 -34.03 65.49 -12.19
C GLN A 1 -35.53 65.26 -11.99
N ILE A 2 -36.09 65.74 -10.86
CA ILE A 2 -37.49 66.18 -10.68
C ILE A 2 -38.55 65.04 -10.72
N LYS A 3 -38.99 64.45 -9.59
CA LYS A 3 -39.91 64.93 -8.51
C LYS A 3 -41.40 64.65 -8.79
N ARG A 4 -42.04 64.02 -7.77
CA ARG A 4 -43.45 64.17 -7.31
C ARG A 4 -44.52 63.52 -8.20
N SER A 5 -45.63 62.96 -7.74
CA SER A 5 -46.31 62.87 -6.44
C SER A 5 -47.35 61.74 -6.55
N ILE A 6 -47.38 60.79 -5.63
CA ILE A 6 -48.61 60.02 -5.32
C ILE A 6 -48.72 59.97 -3.80
N GLN A 7 -48.78 61.17 -3.23
CA GLN A 7 -49.06 61.41 -1.82
C GLN A 7 -50.09 62.54 -1.75
N ASP A 8 -51.14 62.40 -2.53
CA ASP A 8 -52.35 63.23 -2.50
C ASP A 8 -53.45 62.41 -3.16
N ILE A 9 -54.12 61.59 -2.36
CA ILE A 9 -55.58 61.38 -2.41
C ILE A 9 -55.93 60.77 -1.04
N CYS A 10 -56.67 61.58 -0.27
CA CYS A 10 -57.46 61.23 0.91
C CYS A 10 -56.75 61.09 2.27
N GLY A 11 -56.38 62.24 2.82
CA GLY A 11 -56.68 62.51 4.23
C GLY A 11 -58.11 63.07 4.37
N LYS A 12 -58.90 62.54 5.31
CA LYS A 12 -59.67 63.29 6.33
C LYS A 12 -60.68 62.41 7.10
N VAL A 13 -60.42 62.32 8.41
CA VAL A 13 -61.37 62.42 9.55
C VAL A 13 -62.15 61.16 9.99
N CYS A 14 -61.79 60.67 11.18
CA CYS A 14 -62.50 59.72 12.04
C CYS A 14 -63.73 60.33 12.74
N PRO A 15 -64.61 59.47 13.32
CA PRO A 15 -64.88 59.55 14.76
C PRO A 15 -64.81 58.17 15.47
N PRO A 16 -64.85 58.11 16.82
CA PRO A 16 -64.02 57.20 17.62
C PRO A 16 -64.75 55.95 18.16
N VAL A 17 -64.01 54.86 18.43
CA VAL A 17 -64.43 53.76 19.31
C VAL A 17 -63.28 53.25 20.19
N LEU A 18 -63.63 52.93 21.43
CA LEU A 18 -62.89 52.61 22.66
C LEU A 18 -61.81 51.49 22.60
N PRO A 19 -60.88 51.46 23.57
CA PRO A 19 -59.63 50.69 23.50
C PRO A 19 -59.78 49.19 23.82
N LYS A 20 -59.13 48.34 23.00
CA LYS A 20 -58.95 46.90 23.22
C LYS A 20 -57.73 46.62 24.10
N LYS A 21 -57.87 45.63 24.98
CA LYS A 21 -56.86 45.09 25.91
C LYS A 21 -55.70 44.40 25.17
N ASN A 22 -54.47 44.61 25.66
CA ASN A 22 -53.23 44.02 25.15
C ASN A 22 -53.18 42.49 25.35
N SER A 23 -52.77 41.77 24.31
CA SER A 23 -52.59 40.31 24.28
C SER A 23 -51.14 39.87 24.58
N PRO A 24 -50.90 38.59 24.95
CA PRO A 24 -49.61 38.10 25.47
C PRO A 24 -48.54 37.81 24.39
N SER A 25 -48.83 38.06 23.10
CA SER A 25 -47.95 37.74 21.97
C SER A 25 -46.78 38.72 21.82
N ASP A 26 -46.98 40.00 22.15
CA ASP A 26 -45.98 41.05 21.86
C ASP A 26 -44.82 41.08 22.87
N LYS A 27 -45.02 40.51 24.07
CA LYS A 27 -43.92 40.32 25.05
C LYS A 27 -42.93 39.23 24.65
N LYS A 28 -43.35 38.22 23.86
CA LYS A 28 -42.49 37.09 23.46
C LYS A 28 -41.55 37.41 22.30
N THR A 29 -41.95 38.31 21.40
CA THR A 29 -41.13 38.75 20.26
C THR A 29 -40.03 39.71 20.70
N MET A 30 -40.33 40.64 21.61
CA MET A 30 -39.35 41.56 22.20
C MET A 30 -38.22 40.84 22.98
N ASP A 31 -38.53 39.82 23.79
CA ASP A 31 -37.52 39.06 24.55
C ASP A 31 -36.59 38.23 23.63
N LYS A 32 -37.07 37.84 22.43
CA LYS A 32 -36.26 37.11 21.43
C LYS A 32 -35.30 38.01 20.67
N GLU A 33 -35.73 39.24 20.36
CA GLU A 33 -34.91 40.28 19.72
C GLU A 33 -33.77 40.71 20.64
N GLU A 34 -34.07 40.95 21.93
CA GLU A 34 -33.10 41.39 22.93
C GLU A 34 -32.03 40.32 23.20
N ARG A 35 -32.41 39.03 23.24
CA ARG A 35 -31.45 37.91 23.35
C ARG A 35 -30.53 37.80 22.15
N ARG A 36 -31.02 38.05 20.92
CA ARG A 36 -30.19 38.06 19.71
C ARG A 36 -29.21 39.23 19.69
N GLN A 37 -29.61 40.38 20.24
CA GLN A 37 -28.73 41.54 20.34
C GLN A 37 -27.61 41.29 21.37
N ARG A 38 -27.93 40.77 22.56
CA ARG A 38 -26.93 40.41 23.57
C ARG A 38 -25.97 39.31 23.09
N ALA A 39 -26.43 38.37 22.25
CA ALA A 39 -25.56 37.35 21.65
C ALA A 39 -24.56 37.95 20.65
N ARG A 40 -24.99 38.91 19.81
CA ARG A 40 -24.11 39.63 18.87
C ARG A 40 -23.08 40.49 19.59
N GLU A 41 -23.48 41.19 20.65
CA GLU A 41 -22.57 41.97 21.49
C GLU A 41 -21.51 41.10 22.18
N ARG A 42 -21.90 39.92 22.70
CA ARG A 42 -20.95 38.94 23.25
C ARG A 42 -19.98 38.43 22.20
N GLN A 43 -20.46 38.14 20.99
CA GLN A 43 -19.63 37.66 19.89
C GLN A 43 -18.63 38.74 19.43
N GLN A 44 -19.06 40.01 19.34
CA GLN A 44 -18.16 41.13 19.06
C GLN A 44 -17.12 41.35 20.16
N LYS A 45 -17.51 41.23 21.45
CA LYS A 45 -16.57 41.37 22.55
C LYS A 45 -15.51 40.27 22.56
N LEU A 46 -15.89 39.03 22.25
CA LEU A 46 -14.94 37.93 22.10
C LEU A 46 -13.99 38.13 20.91
N LEU A 47 -14.49 38.61 19.77
CA LEU A 47 -13.66 38.96 18.61
C LEU A 47 -12.67 40.09 18.92
N ALA A 48 -13.10 41.11 19.66
CA ALA A 48 -12.24 42.21 20.09
C ALA A 48 -11.18 41.76 21.10
N GLU A 49 -11.54 40.88 22.04
CA GLU A 49 -10.59 40.30 23.00
C GLU A 49 -9.56 39.40 22.29
N PHE A 50 -9.98 38.64 21.28
CA PHE A 50 -9.08 37.83 20.46
C PHE A 50 -8.10 38.71 19.65
N ALA A 51 -8.60 39.77 19.03
CA ALA A 51 -7.76 40.74 18.30
C ALA A 51 -6.77 41.46 19.24
N SER A 52 -7.19 41.80 20.46
CA SER A 52 -6.32 42.41 21.47
C SER A 52 -5.23 41.45 21.95
N ARG A 53 -5.55 40.17 22.17
CA ARG A 53 -4.55 39.15 22.56
C ARG A 53 -3.58 38.82 21.43
N GLN A 54 -4.06 38.81 20.18
CA GLN A 54 -3.21 38.63 19.02
C GLN A 54 -2.25 39.82 18.86
N LYS A 55 -2.72 41.05 19.09
CA LYS A 55 -1.88 42.26 19.06
C LYS A 55 -0.83 42.27 20.18
N SER A 56 -1.21 41.92 21.42
CA SER A 56 -0.26 41.84 22.53
C SER A 56 0.78 40.73 22.32
N PHE A 57 0.38 39.59 21.71
CA PHE A 57 1.31 38.53 21.33
C PHE A 57 2.31 39.01 20.26
N MET A 58 1.84 39.77 19.27
CA MET A 58 2.69 40.36 18.23
C MET A 58 3.67 41.39 18.79
N GLU A 59 3.25 42.23 19.75
CA GLU A 59 4.11 43.19 20.44
C GLU A 59 5.16 42.47 21.33
N THR A 60 4.78 41.41 22.04
CA THR A 60 5.71 40.63 22.88
C THR A 60 6.76 39.88 22.05
N ALA A 61 6.41 39.44 20.83
CA ALA A 61 7.33 38.77 19.92
C ALA A 61 8.32 39.75 19.25
N MET A 62 7.99 41.04 19.15
CA MET A 62 8.89 42.06 18.59
C MET A 62 9.88 42.62 19.62
N ASP A 63 9.59 42.52 20.93
CA ASP A 63 10.49 42.96 22.01
C ASP A 63 11.60 41.93 22.36
N VAL A 64 11.64 40.76 21.72
CA VAL A 64 12.66 39.71 21.95
C VAL A 64 13.80 39.74 20.91
N GLU A 65 13.71 40.57 19.87
CA GLU A 65 14.77 40.73 18.87
C GLU A 65 15.41 42.13 18.92
N SER A 66 16.37 42.30 19.83
CA SER A 66 17.43 43.31 19.67
C SER A 66 18.79 42.68 19.96
N PRO A 67 19.63 42.38 18.95
CA PRO A 67 21.04 42.10 19.19
C PRO A 67 21.82 43.42 19.19
N ASP A 68 22.28 43.84 20.35
CA ASP A 68 23.34 44.86 20.45
C ASP A 68 24.67 44.29 19.95
N ALA A 69 25.38 45.14 19.21
CA ALA A 69 26.57 44.83 18.46
C ALA A 69 27.86 44.82 19.31
N GLU A 70 28.83 44.05 18.79
CA GLU A 70 30.28 44.12 19.00
C GLU A 70 30.90 43.43 20.22
N ALA A 71 31.42 42.22 19.98
CA ALA A 71 32.81 41.90 20.29
C ALA A 71 33.34 40.90 19.25
N ALA A 72 34.22 41.36 18.36
CA ALA A 72 35.14 40.48 17.66
C ALA A 72 35.95 39.71 18.70
N MET A 73 36.20 38.40 18.51
CA MET A 73 37.49 37.70 18.63
C MET A 73 37.26 36.17 18.60
N ASP A 74 38.01 35.52 17.71
CA ASP A 74 38.45 34.11 17.66
C ASP A 74 37.58 33.05 16.95
N PHE A 75 38.09 32.62 15.78
CA PHE A 75 37.64 31.48 14.99
C PHE A 75 38.21 30.20 15.61
N GLY A 76 37.47 29.58 16.53
CA GLY A 76 37.72 28.23 17.04
C GLY A 76 36.54 27.32 16.69
N ALA A 77 36.81 26.25 15.95
CA ALA A 77 35.92 25.16 15.54
C ALA A 77 34.49 25.19 16.13
N SER A 78 33.52 25.64 15.32
CA SER A 78 32.11 25.49 15.66
C SER A 78 31.77 24.00 15.63
N GLU A 79 31.64 23.39 16.81
CA GLU A 79 30.97 22.11 16.99
C GLU A 79 29.60 22.22 16.31
N VAL A 80 29.38 21.39 15.28
CA VAL A 80 28.10 21.28 14.59
C VAL A 80 27.07 20.90 15.64
N MET A 81 26.23 21.84 16.08
CA MET A 81 25.10 21.52 16.97
C MET A 81 24.19 20.52 16.26
N GLU A 82 24.24 19.27 16.72
CA GLU A 82 23.47 18.15 16.21
C GLU A 82 21.98 18.39 16.45
N SER A 83 21.19 18.58 15.38
CA SER A 83 19.74 18.72 15.50
C SER A 83 19.12 17.33 15.67
N GLU A 84 18.69 16.98 16.88
CA GLU A 84 17.88 15.78 17.14
C GLU A 84 16.48 15.92 16.52
N VAL A 85 15.88 14.82 16.06
CA VAL A 85 14.51 14.84 15.55
C VAL A 85 13.55 15.05 16.72
N LEU A 86 12.87 16.20 16.73
CA LEU A 86 11.91 16.56 17.77
C LEU A 86 10.49 16.11 17.40
N TYR A 87 9.78 15.56 18.39
CA TYR A 87 8.38 15.18 18.28
C TYR A 87 7.54 15.95 19.31
N ASP A 88 6.30 16.26 18.95
CA ASP A 88 5.37 16.97 19.81
C ASP A 88 4.35 16.00 20.39
N CYS A 89 4.18 15.98 21.71
CA CYS A 89 3.16 15.15 22.34
C CYS A 89 1.82 15.88 22.37
N VAL A 90 0.84 15.39 21.62
CA VAL A 90 -0.50 16.02 21.57
C VAL A 90 -1.29 15.95 22.89
N ILE A 91 -0.84 15.17 23.87
CA ILE A 91 -1.51 15.04 25.18
C ILE A 91 -0.93 16.01 26.21
N CYS A 92 0.40 16.03 26.38
CA CYS A 92 1.05 16.87 27.40
C CYS A 92 1.65 18.17 26.85
N GLY A 93 1.67 18.37 25.53
CA GLY A 93 2.21 19.57 24.87
C GLY A 93 3.73 19.70 24.91
N GLN A 94 4.46 18.69 25.40
CA GLN A 94 5.92 18.72 25.46
C GLN A 94 6.53 18.23 24.14
N SER A 95 7.51 18.99 23.66
CA SER A 95 8.35 18.66 22.51
C SER A 95 9.66 18.04 22.99
N GLY A 96 10.14 16.99 22.30
CA GLY A 96 11.42 16.37 22.62
C GLY A 96 11.77 15.20 21.70
N PRO A 97 13.00 14.66 21.79
CA PRO A 97 13.42 13.48 21.04
C PRO A 97 12.75 12.21 21.60
N SER A 98 12.65 11.17 20.76
CA SER A 98 12.29 9.83 21.21
C SER A 98 13.50 9.15 21.85
N THR A 99 13.37 8.62 23.07
CA THR A 99 14.45 7.89 23.77
C THR A 99 14.00 6.49 24.15
N GLU A 100 14.95 5.62 24.51
CA GLU A 100 14.63 4.24 24.92
C GLU A 100 13.73 4.16 26.16
N ASP A 101 13.94 5.07 27.13
CA ASP A 101 13.16 5.12 28.38
C ASP A 101 11.83 5.85 28.22
N ARG A 102 11.81 6.90 27.39
CA ARG A 102 10.65 7.76 27.16
C ARG A 102 10.33 7.85 25.66
N PRO A 103 9.85 6.75 25.07
CA PRO A 103 9.59 6.70 23.64
C PRO A 103 8.39 7.56 23.24
N PHE A 104 8.55 8.27 22.12
CA PHE A 104 7.44 8.81 21.36
C PHE A 104 6.85 7.71 20.46
N GLY A 105 5.59 7.87 20.11
CA GLY A 105 4.93 7.02 19.16
C GLY A 105 3.97 7.79 18.26
N LEU A 106 3.88 7.35 17.02
CA LEU A 106 3.02 7.87 15.97
C LEU A 106 1.68 7.15 16.02
N VAL A 107 0.58 7.91 16.09
CA VAL A 107 -0.77 7.33 16.14
C VAL A 107 -1.11 6.70 14.80
N VAL A 108 -1.51 5.42 14.82
CA VAL A 108 -1.83 4.65 13.62
C VAL A 108 -3.14 3.87 13.71
N LEU A 109 -3.69 3.60 12.53
CA LEU A 109 -4.79 2.70 12.29
C LEU A 109 -4.29 1.54 11.44
N LEU A 110 -4.26 0.36 12.04
CA LEU A 110 -3.96 -0.92 11.41
C LEU A 110 -5.25 -1.49 10.80
N GLN A 111 -5.22 -1.83 9.52
CA GLN A 111 -6.37 -2.37 8.79
C GLN A 111 -5.94 -3.58 7.97
N ALA A 112 -6.68 -4.69 8.09
CA ALA A 112 -6.52 -5.80 7.16
C ALA A 112 -7.03 -5.42 5.77
N SER A 113 -6.37 -5.91 4.73
CA SER A 113 -6.58 -5.51 3.35
C SER A 113 -6.36 -6.67 2.38
N SER A 114 -7.29 -6.84 1.44
CA SER A 114 -7.08 -7.64 0.21
C SER A 114 -7.15 -6.78 -1.05
N VAL A 115 -7.01 -5.45 -0.93
CA VAL A 115 -7.15 -4.49 -2.05
C VAL A 115 -6.16 -4.82 -3.19
N LEU A 116 -4.92 -5.18 -2.84
CA LEU A 116 -3.89 -5.53 -3.83
C LEU A 116 -4.26 -6.80 -4.62
N GLY A 117 -4.93 -7.77 -4.01
CA GLY A 117 -5.39 -8.98 -4.67
C GLY A 117 -6.45 -8.74 -5.74
N HIS A 118 -7.16 -7.61 -5.69
CA HIS A 118 -8.17 -7.21 -6.69
C HIS A 118 -7.60 -6.42 -7.87
N ARG A 119 -6.28 -6.23 -7.95
CA ARG A 119 -5.62 -5.78 -9.17
C ARG A 119 -5.81 -6.83 -10.27
N CYS A 120 -5.96 -6.40 -11.52
CA CYS A 120 -6.26 -7.28 -12.65
C CYS A 120 -5.27 -7.05 -13.80
N THR A 121 -5.13 -8.04 -14.69
CA THR A 121 -4.32 -7.87 -15.92
C THR A 121 -4.99 -6.93 -16.93
N ASN A 122 -6.33 -6.94 -16.99
CA ASN A 122 -7.10 -6.03 -17.83
C ASN A 122 -7.21 -4.63 -17.22
N LYS A 123 -7.05 -3.59 -18.05
CA LYS A 123 -7.20 -2.19 -17.65
C LYS A 123 -8.67 -1.78 -17.48
N GLU A 124 -9.59 -2.43 -18.17
CA GLU A 124 -11.02 -2.14 -18.07
C GLU A 124 -11.65 -2.79 -16.84
N ALA A 125 -12.54 -2.07 -16.16
CA ALA A 125 -13.28 -2.60 -15.03
C ALA A 125 -14.27 -3.67 -15.51
N LYS A 126 -14.35 -4.79 -14.80
CA LYS A 126 -15.29 -5.87 -15.11
C LYS A 126 -16.73 -5.39 -14.91
N LYS A 127 -17.62 -5.74 -15.83
CA LYS A 127 -19.04 -5.40 -15.73
C LYS A 127 -19.73 -6.29 -14.70
N LEU A 128 -20.64 -5.70 -13.93
CA LEU A 128 -21.55 -6.47 -13.08
C LEU A 128 -22.50 -7.28 -13.97
N PRO A 129 -22.60 -8.61 -13.81
CA PRO A 129 -23.56 -9.43 -14.54
C PRO A 129 -25.00 -8.98 -14.32
N THR A 130 -25.73 -8.82 -15.41
CA THR A 130 -27.16 -8.46 -15.42
C THR A 130 -28.01 -9.45 -16.20
N THR A 131 -27.37 -10.49 -16.73
CA THR A 131 -27.97 -11.60 -17.46
C THR A 131 -27.32 -12.90 -17.01
N ASP A 132 -27.94 -14.05 -17.30
CA ASP A 132 -27.42 -15.35 -16.86
C ASP A 132 -26.23 -15.84 -17.71
N GLU A 133 -26.02 -15.26 -18.89
CA GLU A 133 -24.89 -15.51 -19.78
C GLU A 133 -23.61 -14.76 -19.34
N GLU A 134 -23.75 -13.68 -18.58
CA GLU A 134 -22.63 -12.86 -18.10
C GLU A 134 -22.01 -13.47 -16.83
N HIS A 135 -20.69 -13.63 -16.83
CA HIS A 135 -19.93 -14.20 -15.70
C HIS A 135 -18.70 -13.36 -15.37
N ILE A 136 -18.40 -13.26 -14.07
CA ILE A 136 -17.14 -12.68 -13.58
C ILE A 136 -16.17 -13.85 -13.38
N PHE A 137 -15.16 -13.92 -14.23
CA PHE A 137 -14.05 -14.86 -14.04
C PHE A 137 -13.02 -14.22 -13.10
N ALA A 138 -12.57 -14.97 -12.11
CA ALA A 138 -11.57 -14.51 -11.13
C ALA A 138 -10.11 -14.82 -11.56
N ALA A 139 -9.91 -15.57 -12.64
CA ALA A 139 -8.61 -16.09 -13.05
C ALA A 139 -7.58 -15.03 -13.45
N ASP A 140 -8.00 -13.79 -13.68
CA ASP A 140 -7.20 -12.65 -14.11
C ASP A 140 -6.83 -11.67 -12.97
N THR A 141 -7.15 -12.01 -11.71
CA THR A 141 -6.77 -11.18 -10.56
C THR A 141 -5.39 -11.55 -10.01
N CYS A 142 -4.69 -10.54 -9.48
CA CYS A 142 -3.39 -10.69 -8.85
C CYS A 142 -3.43 -11.68 -7.68
N GLY A 143 -4.51 -11.68 -6.89
CA GLY A 143 -4.66 -12.61 -5.78
C GLY A 143 -4.71 -14.07 -6.23
N VAL A 144 -5.48 -14.38 -7.26
CA VAL A 144 -5.61 -15.75 -7.79
C VAL A 144 -4.32 -16.21 -8.47
N ALA A 145 -3.68 -15.34 -9.25
CA ALA A 145 -2.42 -15.67 -9.91
C ALA A 145 -1.32 -16.03 -8.90
N ASN A 146 -1.22 -15.27 -7.81
CA ASN A 146 -0.23 -15.53 -6.77
C ASN A 146 -0.56 -16.75 -5.90
N ASP A 147 -1.84 -17.03 -5.66
CA ASP A 147 -2.29 -18.24 -4.94
C ASP A 147 -1.95 -19.53 -5.71
N ILE A 148 -2.20 -19.53 -7.03
CA ILE A 148 -1.79 -20.63 -7.92
C ILE A 148 -0.27 -20.78 -7.89
N ARG A 149 0.47 -19.67 -7.99
CA ARG A 149 1.93 -19.68 -7.95
C ARG A 149 2.47 -20.29 -6.66
N LEU A 150 1.95 -19.88 -5.50
CA LEU A 150 2.37 -20.39 -4.20
C LEU A 150 2.08 -21.89 -4.08
N THR A 151 0.87 -22.30 -4.49
CA THR A 151 0.47 -23.71 -4.49
C THR A 151 1.42 -24.58 -5.34
N LEU A 152 1.77 -24.10 -6.55
CA LEU A 152 2.73 -24.77 -7.42
C LEU A 152 4.13 -24.84 -6.78
N MET A 153 4.61 -23.74 -6.18
CA MET A 153 5.91 -23.75 -5.50
C MET A 153 5.95 -24.77 -4.36
N GLN A 154 4.94 -24.77 -3.48
CA GLN A 154 4.86 -25.68 -2.33
C GLN A 154 4.69 -27.15 -2.73
N GLN A 155 4.19 -27.41 -3.94
CA GLN A 155 4.14 -28.76 -4.50
C GLN A 155 5.54 -29.31 -4.77
N PHE A 156 6.45 -28.51 -5.34
CA PHE A 156 7.72 -28.99 -5.88
C PHE A 156 8.95 -28.66 -5.03
N PHE A 157 8.94 -27.58 -4.25
CA PHE A 157 10.11 -27.08 -3.54
C PHE A 157 10.00 -27.23 -2.00
N LYS A 158 11.10 -26.94 -1.30
CA LYS A 158 11.09 -26.82 0.18
C LYS A 158 10.15 -25.72 0.62
N ASP A 159 9.36 -25.97 1.65
CA ASP A 159 8.33 -25.03 2.13
C ASP A 159 8.93 -23.70 2.58
N SER A 160 9.98 -23.71 3.42
CA SER A 160 10.70 -22.50 3.84
C SER A 160 11.25 -21.67 2.67
N SER A 161 11.76 -22.32 1.62
CA SER A 161 12.24 -21.66 0.40
C SER A 161 11.09 -21.00 -0.37
N CYS A 162 9.91 -21.62 -0.42
CA CYS A 162 8.70 -21.03 -1.02
C CYS A 162 8.28 -19.76 -0.27
N LEU A 163 8.21 -19.85 1.06
CA LEU A 163 7.79 -18.76 1.94
C LEU A 163 8.76 -17.57 1.96
N GLN A 164 9.97 -17.70 1.41
CA GLN A 164 10.93 -16.59 1.23
C GLN A 164 10.97 -16.05 -0.21
N SER A 165 10.26 -16.68 -1.14
CA SER A 165 10.34 -16.40 -2.58
C SER A 165 9.21 -15.52 -3.12
N MET A 166 8.22 -15.16 -2.28
CA MET A 166 7.03 -14.38 -2.67
C MET A 166 6.39 -13.64 -1.49
N SER A 167 5.58 -12.61 -1.72
CA SER A 167 4.78 -11.96 -0.65
C SER A 167 3.55 -12.80 -0.28
N ILE A 168 2.70 -12.36 0.65
CA ILE A 168 1.30 -12.81 0.80
C ILE A 168 0.33 -11.62 0.96
N GLY A 169 0.83 -10.39 0.78
CA GLY A 169 0.08 -9.15 1.00
C GLY A 169 -1.13 -8.92 0.07
N TRP A 170 -1.32 -9.76 -0.95
CA TRP A 170 -2.46 -9.66 -1.87
C TRP A 170 -3.78 -10.09 -1.21
N ASP A 171 -3.75 -11.00 -0.24
CA ASP A 171 -4.93 -11.43 0.51
C ASP A 171 -4.68 -11.43 2.02
N GLY A 172 -5.36 -10.52 2.72
CA GLY A 172 -5.23 -10.39 4.17
C GLY A 172 -3.95 -9.72 4.67
N GLY A 173 -3.28 -8.93 3.83
CA GLY A 173 -2.17 -8.06 4.24
C GLY A 173 -2.62 -6.99 5.24
N VAL A 174 -1.65 -6.32 5.90
CA VAL A 174 -1.93 -5.24 6.87
C VAL A 174 -1.48 -3.91 6.31
N TYR A 175 -2.43 -2.99 6.16
CA TYR A 175 -2.20 -1.59 5.82
C TYR A 175 -2.10 -0.75 7.10
N VAL A 176 -1.10 0.13 7.16
CA VAL A 176 -0.86 1.02 8.28
C VAL A 176 -1.12 2.45 7.83
N GLN A 177 -2.18 3.04 8.37
CA GLN A 177 -2.56 4.42 8.11
C GLN A 177 -2.22 5.29 9.33
N THR A 178 -1.75 6.51 9.13
CA THR A 178 -1.48 7.44 10.23
C THR A 178 -2.24 8.76 10.07
N CYS A 179 -2.57 9.37 11.20
CA CYS A 179 -3.06 10.74 11.25
C CYS A 179 -1.93 11.79 11.25
N GLY A 180 -0.67 11.35 11.43
CA GLY A 180 0.52 12.20 11.50
C GLY A 180 0.83 12.78 12.89
N HIS A 181 0.00 12.52 13.90
CA HIS A 181 0.21 13.06 15.26
C HIS A 181 1.01 12.09 16.14
N THR A 182 1.93 12.65 16.91
CA THR A 182 2.78 11.92 17.85
C THR A 182 2.35 12.14 19.30
N LEU A 183 2.69 11.19 20.16
CA LEU A 183 2.46 11.25 21.60
C LEU A 183 3.54 10.46 22.35
N HIS A 184 3.73 10.74 23.63
CA HIS A 184 4.49 9.82 24.48
C HIS A 184 3.67 8.55 24.69
N ILE A 185 4.31 7.38 24.57
CA ILE A 185 3.63 6.10 24.76
C ILE A 185 2.99 6.01 26.15
N ASN A 186 3.67 6.53 27.19
CA ASN A 186 3.10 6.59 28.54
C ASN A 186 1.85 7.49 28.63
N CYS A 187 1.82 8.62 27.90
CA CYS A 187 0.62 9.46 27.85
C CYS A 187 -0.54 8.75 27.15
N GLN A 188 -0.26 7.92 26.14
CA GLN A 188 -1.30 7.10 25.52
C GLN A 188 -1.86 6.05 26.47
N LYS A 189 -1.02 5.39 27.28
CA LYS A 189 -1.50 4.43 28.29
C LYS A 189 -2.47 5.08 29.27
N SER A 190 -2.12 6.25 29.82
CA SER A 190 -3.00 7.02 30.70
C SER A 190 -4.28 7.49 29.99
N TYR A 191 -4.19 7.87 28.71
CA TYR A 191 -5.36 8.23 27.92
C TYR A 191 -6.31 7.04 27.72
N MET A 192 -5.79 5.86 27.41
CA MET A 192 -6.60 4.64 27.28
C MET A 192 -7.28 4.25 28.59
N GLU A 193 -6.59 4.37 29.73
CA GLU A 193 -7.17 4.13 31.05
C GLU A 193 -8.33 5.09 31.34
N SER A 194 -8.19 6.37 31.00
CA SER A 194 -9.28 7.34 31.10
C SER A 194 -10.48 6.94 30.24
N LEU A 195 -10.25 6.47 29.01
CA LEU A 195 -11.33 6.07 28.10
C LEU A 195 -12.08 4.82 28.60
N ARG A 196 -11.40 3.89 29.30
CA ARG A 196 -12.04 2.71 29.90
C ARG A 196 -13.10 3.09 30.91
N ASN A 197 -12.87 4.15 31.68
CA ASN A 197 -13.82 4.64 32.68
C ASN A 197 -15.07 5.29 32.05
N ASP A 198 -14.96 5.79 30.80
CA ASP A 198 -16.03 6.49 30.06
C ASP A 198 -16.70 5.64 28.95
N GLN A 199 -16.44 4.32 28.92
CA GLN A 199 -16.82 3.40 27.82
C GLN A 199 -18.30 3.46 27.37
N VAL A 200 -19.21 3.90 28.25
CA VAL A 200 -20.67 3.91 27.99
C VAL A 200 -21.07 4.82 26.81
N LEU A 201 -20.21 5.75 26.36
CA LEU A 201 -20.61 6.81 25.42
C LEU A 201 -20.00 6.73 24.00
N GLN A 202 -18.98 5.91 23.72
CA GLN A 202 -18.12 6.12 22.54
C GLN A 202 -18.18 5.09 21.40
N GLY A 203 -18.86 3.94 21.55
CA GLY A 203 -19.16 3.04 20.42
C GLY A 203 -17.95 2.33 19.78
N PHE A 204 -16.77 2.38 20.40
CA PHE A 204 -15.57 1.61 20.04
C PHE A 204 -15.00 0.86 21.25
N SER A 205 -14.22 -0.19 20.99
CA SER A 205 -13.77 -1.15 21.99
C SER A 205 -12.37 -0.80 22.52
N VAL A 206 -12.31 0.00 23.58
CA VAL A 206 -11.05 0.39 24.25
C VAL A 206 -10.24 -0.84 24.70
N ASP A 207 -10.92 -1.93 25.07
CA ASP A 207 -10.28 -3.19 25.48
C ASP A 207 -9.58 -3.93 24.32
N LYS A 208 -9.92 -3.59 23.08
CA LYS A 208 -9.26 -4.08 21.86
C LYS A 208 -8.21 -3.08 21.33
N GLY A 209 -7.82 -2.10 22.15
CA GLY A 209 -6.87 -1.07 21.76
C GLY A 209 -7.46 0.05 20.89
N GLU A 210 -8.77 0.09 20.65
CA GLU A 210 -9.40 1.10 19.81
C GLU A 210 -9.55 2.45 20.54
N PHE A 211 -9.14 3.54 19.90
CA PHE A 211 -9.28 4.91 20.42
C PHE A 211 -9.39 5.94 19.29
N THR A 212 -9.64 7.19 19.67
CA THR A 212 -9.56 8.33 18.74
C THR A 212 -8.37 9.21 19.10
N CYS A 213 -7.62 9.69 18.11
CA CYS A 213 -6.53 10.63 18.35
C CYS A 213 -7.04 11.85 19.16
N PRO A 214 -6.41 12.22 20.29
CA PRO A 214 -6.87 13.33 21.13
C PRO A 214 -6.97 14.68 20.39
N LEU A 215 -6.15 14.88 19.35
CA LEU A 215 -6.10 16.13 18.59
C LEU A 215 -7.08 16.14 17.41
N CYS A 216 -6.95 15.21 16.47
CA CYS A 216 -7.77 15.21 15.24
C CYS A 216 -9.01 14.33 15.28
N ARG A 217 -9.20 13.53 16.34
CA ARG A 217 -10.30 12.58 16.52
C ARG A 217 -10.42 11.50 15.44
N GLN A 218 -9.39 11.29 14.63
CA GLN A 218 -9.32 10.16 13.73
C GLN A 218 -9.23 8.85 14.52
N PHE A 219 -9.87 7.81 13.98
CA PHE A 219 -9.89 6.48 14.59
C PHE A 219 -8.51 5.82 14.50
N ALA A 220 -8.08 5.17 15.58
CA ALA A 220 -6.79 4.52 15.72
C ALA A 220 -6.93 3.24 16.57
N ASN A 221 -5.99 2.32 16.42
CA ASN A 221 -5.96 1.08 17.20
C ASN A 221 -4.55 0.65 17.63
N SER A 222 -3.52 1.43 17.30
CA SER A 222 -2.15 1.19 17.77
C SER A 222 -1.32 2.47 17.67
N VAL A 223 -0.08 2.41 18.13
CA VAL A 223 0.89 3.50 18.12
C VAL A 223 2.24 2.94 17.69
N LEU A 224 2.80 3.40 16.56
CA LEU A 224 4.13 2.98 16.10
C LEU A 224 5.23 3.74 16.87
N PRO A 225 6.13 3.07 17.60
CA PRO A 225 7.25 3.73 18.25
C PRO A 225 8.12 4.50 17.26
N CYS A 226 8.43 5.75 17.60
CA CYS A 226 9.38 6.56 16.86
C CYS A 226 10.79 6.14 17.22
N ARG A 227 11.60 5.86 16.20
CA ARG A 227 13.02 5.53 16.35
C ARG A 227 13.76 6.65 17.11
N PRO A 228 14.57 6.32 18.13
CA PRO A 228 15.55 7.25 18.69
C PRO A 228 16.59 7.60 17.63
N GLY A 229 16.77 8.88 17.31
CA GLY A 229 17.68 9.29 16.22
C GLY A 229 18.17 10.73 16.31
N ARG A 230 19.50 10.89 16.27
CA ARG A 230 20.22 12.14 16.02
C ARG A 230 20.09 12.49 14.54
N GLY A 231 19.62 13.69 14.20
CA GLY A 231 19.26 14.06 12.82
C GLY A 231 20.43 14.24 11.85
N THR A 232 21.68 14.22 12.31
CA THR A 232 22.85 14.56 11.50
C THR A 232 23.56 13.36 10.86
N GLU A 233 23.18 12.12 11.16
CA GLU A 233 23.85 10.99 10.55
C GLU A 233 23.61 10.94 9.03
N ALA A 234 22.44 11.30 8.50
CA ALA A 234 22.14 11.24 7.06
C ALA A 234 23.28 11.70 6.12
N GLY A 235 23.94 12.84 6.40
CA GLY A 235 25.02 13.38 5.54
C GLY A 235 26.22 12.45 5.32
N ALA A 236 26.64 11.68 6.34
CA ALA A 236 27.73 10.71 6.19
C ALA A 236 27.29 9.40 5.53
N TRP A 237 25.99 9.07 5.61
CA TRP A 237 25.39 7.83 5.09
C TRP A 237 24.99 7.95 3.61
N HIS A 238 24.95 9.18 3.11
CA HIS A 238 24.75 9.54 1.70
C HIS A 238 26.06 9.77 0.92
N ALA A 239 27.22 9.78 1.58
CA ALA A 239 28.49 10.06 0.91
C ALA A 239 28.79 9.00 -0.17
N PRO A 240 28.88 9.37 -1.46
CA PRO A 240 29.20 8.42 -2.51
C PRO A 240 30.63 7.94 -2.31
N THR A 241 30.83 6.66 -2.03
CA THR A 241 32.16 6.06 -2.06
C THR A 241 32.33 5.34 -3.40
N ASN A 242 33.48 5.55 -4.05
CA ASN A 242 33.79 4.89 -5.32
C ASN A 242 34.33 3.46 -5.10
N ARG A 243 33.70 2.73 -4.16
CA ARG A 243 34.13 1.39 -3.75
C ARG A 243 33.77 0.35 -4.82
N ASN A 244 34.64 -0.64 -4.97
CA ASN A 244 34.44 -1.74 -5.90
C ASN A 244 33.21 -2.58 -5.48
N ILE A 245 32.40 -3.01 -6.46
CA ILE A 245 31.15 -3.75 -6.22
C ILE A 245 31.38 -5.06 -5.47
N CYS A 246 32.46 -5.79 -5.74
CA CYS A 246 32.77 -7.06 -5.07
C CYS A 246 33.06 -6.85 -3.58
N VAL A 247 33.60 -5.68 -3.19
CA VAL A 247 33.82 -5.33 -1.78
C VAL A 247 32.48 -5.07 -1.09
N LEU A 248 31.60 -4.29 -1.72
CA LEU A 248 30.26 -4.02 -1.19
C LEU A 248 29.44 -5.31 -1.06
N VAL A 249 29.57 -6.25 -2.01
CA VAL A 249 28.88 -7.54 -1.95
C VAL A 249 29.28 -8.34 -0.72
N ARG A 250 30.58 -8.38 -0.39
CA ARG A 250 31.08 -9.04 0.82
C ARG A 250 30.66 -8.32 2.09
N GLU A 251 30.69 -6.98 2.10
CA GLU A 251 30.20 -6.20 3.24
C GLU A 251 28.71 -6.46 3.51
N VAL A 252 27.88 -6.60 2.46
CA VAL A 252 26.46 -6.96 2.60
C VAL A 252 26.31 -8.38 3.15
N GLU A 253 27.09 -9.34 2.67
CA GLU A 253 27.10 -10.71 3.19
C GLU A 253 27.45 -10.72 4.69
N ASP A 254 28.53 -10.05 5.09
CA ASP A 254 28.95 -9.90 6.48
C ASP A 254 27.85 -9.25 7.35
N LEU A 255 27.10 -8.28 6.80
CA LEU A 255 26.00 -7.63 7.51
C LEU A 255 24.80 -8.56 7.70
N GLN A 256 24.51 -9.44 6.73
CA GLN A 256 23.45 -10.42 6.84
C GLN A 256 23.75 -11.51 7.87
N GLU A 257 25.02 -11.87 8.05
CA GLU A 257 25.44 -12.89 9.03
C GLU A 257 25.46 -12.37 10.48
N ARG A 258 25.46 -11.05 10.68
CA ARG A 258 25.49 -10.45 12.03
C ARG A 258 24.16 -10.64 12.76
N LEU A 259 24.11 -11.69 13.57
CA LEU A 259 23.04 -11.91 14.53
C LEU A 259 22.85 -10.72 15.46
N CYS A 260 21.59 -10.38 15.75
CA CYS A 260 21.26 -9.33 16.70
C CYS A 260 21.46 -9.84 18.14
N LEU A 261 22.49 -9.34 18.83
CA LEU A 261 22.60 -9.47 20.28
C LEU A 261 21.85 -8.28 20.90
N PHE A 262 20.63 -8.48 21.37
CA PHE A 262 19.94 -7.46 22.15
C PHE A 262 20.64 -7.32 23.52
N SER A 263 21.24 -6.16 23.79
CA SER A 263 21.68 -5.80 25.13
C SER A 263 20.54 -5.07 25.85
N THR A 264 20.06 -5.65 26.96
CA THR A 264 19.05 -5.12 27.92
C THR A 264 17.63 -4.82 27.37
N GLU A 265 16.59 -5.37 28.03
CA GLU A 265 15.17 -5.05 27.75
C GLU A 265 14.88 -3.56 28.05
N SER A 266 14.73 -2.74 27.02
CA SER A 266 14.32 -1.33 27.18
C SER A 266 12.80 -1.18 27.10
N ASN A 267 12.26 -0.01 27.49
CA ASN A 267 10.83 0.26 27.29
C ASN A 267 10.49 0.26 25.80
N LEU A 268 11.35 0.83 24.96
CA LEU A 268 11.17 0.85 23.51
C LEU A 268 11.06 -0.55 22.89
N SER A 269 11.92 -1.51 23.29
CA SER A 269 11.86 -2.87 22.72
C SER A 269 10.54 -3.57 23.06
N LYS A 270 10.03 -3.38 24.29
CA LYS A 270 8.72 -3.90 24.72
C LYS A 270 7.58 -3.31 23.88
N GLU A 271 7.62 -2.01 23.61
CA GLU A 271 6.60 -1.36 22.78
C GLU A 271 6.67 -1.80 21.31
N MET A 272 7.87 -2.05 20.78
CA MET A 272 8.02 -2.63 19.43
C MET A 272 7.40 -4.02 19.35
N GLU A 273 7.62 -4.90 20.33
CA GLU A 273 6.99 -6.22 20.40
C GLU A 273 5.45 -6.13 20.49
N LEU A 274 4.92 -5.19 21.28
CA LEU A 274 3.48 -4.94 21.38
C LEU A 274 2.88 -4.53 20.04
N VAL A 275 3.55 -3.67 19.28
CA VAL A 275 3.09 -3.29 17.93
C VAL A 275 3.08 -4.47 16.97
N ILE A 276 4.10 -5.34 17.00
CA ILE A 276 4.09 -6.55 16.16
C ILE A 276 2.89 -7.44 16.51
N LYS A 277 2.57 -7.56 17.79
CA LYS A 277 1.37 -8.28 18.25
C LYS A 277 0.09 -7.61 17.74
N ASP A 278 -0.01 -6.29 17.76
CA ASP A 278 -1.16 -5.57 17.20
C ASP A 278 -1.30 -5.77 15.69
N ILE A 279 -0.18 -5.77 14.95
CA ILE A 279 -0.13 -6.06 13.51
C ILE A 279 -0.64 -7.47 13.24
N LYS A 280 -0.14 -8.49 13.96
CA LYS A 280 -0.60 -9.88 13.84
C LYS A 280 -2.10 -10.04 14.16
N ASN A 281 -2.60 -9.31 15.17
CA ASN A 281 -4.01 -9.36 15.56
C ASN A 281 -4.96 -8.61 14.61
N THR A 282 -4.42 -7.78 13.71
CA THR A 282 -5.22 -6.98 12.77
C THR A 282 -5.84 -7.84 11.67
N THR A 283 -5.16 -8.92 11.26
CA THR A 283 -5.63 -9.84 10.23
C THR A 283 -6.07 -11.19 10.82
N GLN A 284 -6.64 -12.05 9.98
CA GLN A 284 -7.07 -13.39 10.39
C GLN A 284 -5.92 -14.39 10.28
N LYS A 285 -5.87 -15.40 11.16
CA LYS A 285 -4.82 -16.44 11.16
C LYS A 285 -4.61 -17.13 9.82
N LYS A 286 -5.70 -17.39 9.07
CA LYS A 286 -5.63 -17.99 7.73
C LYS A 286 -4.80 -17.18 6.71
N TYR A 287 -4.58 -15.89 6.98
CA TYR A 287 -3.77 -15.00 6.15
C TYR A 287 -2.34 -14.82 6.68
N MET A 288 -1.96 -15.55 7.73
CA MET A 288 -0.60 -15.59 8.27
C MET A 288 0.03 -16.98 8.12
N ASP A 289 -0.80 -18.03 8.07
CA ASP A 289 -0.36 -19.43 8.04
C ASP A 289 -0.49 -20.04 6.63
N TYR A 290 0.49 -19.78 5.76
CA TYR A 290 0.55 -20.33 4.40
C TYR A 290 1.47 -21.56 4.28
N GLY A 291 2.44 -21.71 5.19
CA GLY A 291 3.30 -22.89 5.27
C GLY A 291 2.58 -24.14 5.79
N LYS A 292 3.23 -25.29 5.65
CA LYS A 292 2.68 -26.59 6.08
C LYS A 292 2.49 -26.70 7.60
N ASN A 293 3.25 -25.92 8.36
CA ASN A 293 3.24 -25.92 9.83
C ASN A 293 2.65 -24.58 10.33
N PRO A 294 1.37 -24.51 10.71
CA PRO A 294 0.75 -23.29 11.23
C PRO A 294 1.48 -22.76 12.47
N GLY A 295 1.70 -21.44 12.52
CA GLY A 295 2.44 -20.78 13.60
C GLY A 295 3.95 -21.02 13.60
N SER A 296 4.53 -21.53 12.51
CA SER A 296 5.99 -21.68 12.39
C SER A 296 6.70 -20.31 12.31
N PRO A 297 7.99 -20.24 12.70
CA PRO A 297 8.81 -19.05 12.50
C PRO A 297 8.87 -18.57 11.05
N ASP A 298 8.82 -19.49 10.07
CA ASP A 298 8.84 -19.15 8.64
C ASP A 298 7.57 -18.39 8.20
N ASN A 299 6.40 -18.78 8.73
CA ASN A 299 5.14 -18.08 8.49
C ASN A 299 5.17 -16.66 9.07
N ASP A 300 5.69 -16.53 10.30
CA ASP A 300 5.88 -15.22 10.92
C ASP A 300 6.84 -14.35 10.09
N PHE A 301 7.95 -14.91 9.61
CA PHE A 301 8.92 -14.21 8.79
C PHE A 301 8.30 -13.71 7.48
N LEU A 302 7.58 -14.61 6.76
CA LEU A 302 6.81 -14.28 5.57
C LEU A 302 5.82 -13.15 5.81
N PHE A 303 5.06 -13.25 6.90
CA PHE A 303 4.06 -12.24 7.26
C PHE A 303 4.72 -10.88 7.50
N MET A 304 5.84 -10.82 8.23
CA MET A 304 6.53 -9.56 8.54
C MET A 304 6.98 -8.78 7.30
N TYR A 305 7.72 -9.40 6.38
CA TYR A 305 8.15 -8.66 5.17
C TYR A 305 6.97 -8.39 4.22
N SER A 306 5.94 -9.24 4.24
CA SER A 306 4.72 -8.99 3.47
C SER A 306 3.98 -7.75 3.96
N VAL A 307 4.02 -7.41 5.26
CA VAL A 307 3.50 -6.14 5.78
C VAL A 307 4.26 -4.96 5.18
N ALA A 308 5.60 -5.00 5.15
CA ALA A 308 6.39 -3.94 4.51
C ALA A 308 6.04 -3.78 3.03
N ARG A 309 5.97 -4.90 2.29
CA ARG A 309 5.64 -4.91 0.86
C ARG A 309 4.24 -4.39 0.58
N THR A 310 3.25 -4.83 1.36
CA THR A 310 1.84 -4.39 1.22
C THR A 310 1.72 -2.89 1.28
N ASN A 311 2.42 -2.25 2.23
CA ASN A 311 2.34 -0.81 2.41
C ASN A 311 3.06 -0.03 1.29
N LEU A 312 4.20 -0.50 0.79
CA LEU A 312 4.88 0.09 -0.36
C LEU A 312 4.03 0.01 -1.64
N GLU A 313 3.43 -1.16 -1.91
CA GLU A 313 2.58 -1.35 -3.08
C GLU A 313 1.29 -0.55 -2.99
N LEU A 314 0.66 -0.46 -1.81
CA LEU A 314 -0.52 0.37 -1.62
C LEU A 314 -0.20 1.86 -1.80
N GLU A 315 0.95 2.33 -1.32
CA GLU A 315 1.37 3.71 -1.58
C GLU A 315 1.54 3.97 -3.09
N LEU A 316 2.12 3.02 -3.84
CA LEU A 316 2.23 3.13 -5.29
C LEU A 316 0.84 3.18 -5.95
N VAL A 317 -0.11 2.36 -5.50
CA VAL A 317 -1.51 2.40 -5.96
C VAL A 317 -2.15 3.75 -5.65
N HIS A 318 -1.94 4.31 -4.45
CA HIS A 318 -2.46 5.64 -4.06
C HIS A 318 -1.85 6.79 -4.88
N ARG A 319 -0.65 6.60 -5.42
CA ARG A 319 0.03 7.52 -6.34
C ARG A 319 -0.43 7.38 -7.80
N GLY A 320 -1.30 6.41 -8.11
CA GLY A 320 -1.80 6.17 -9.47
C GLY A 320 -1.02 5.13 -10.27
N GLY A 321 -0.13 4.35 -9.63
CA GLY A 321 0.59 3.24 -10.27
C GLY A 321 1.93 3.61 -10.89
N ASN A 322 2.36 4.86 -10.82
CA ASN A 322 3.68 5.34 -11.25
C ASN A 322 4.26 6.35 -10.24
N LEU A 323 5.52 6.76 -10.44
CA LEU A 323 6.20 7.77 -9.62
C LEU A 323 6.44 9.09 -10.36
N CYS A 324 5.84 9.26 -11.53
CA CYS A 324 6.03 10.40 -12.43
C CYS A 324 5.58 11.74 -11.82
N SER A 325 4.53 11.74 -11.01
CA SER A 325 4.01 12.96 -10.35
C SER A 325 4.89 13.50 -9.22
N GLY A 326 6.02 12.85 -8.91
CA GLY A 326 6.91 13.22 -7.81
C GLY A 326 6.26 13.08 -6.42
N GLY A 327 6.91 13.64 -5.39
CA GLY A 327 6.44 13.64 -4.00
C GLY A 327 5.15 14.46 -3.71
N SER A 328 4.45 14.96 -4.72
CA SER A 328 3.33 15.93 -4.56
C SER A 328 2.00 15.33 -4.09
N SER A 329 1.97 14.12 -3.50
CA SER A 329 0.79 13.63 -2.81
C SER A 329 0.75 14.14 -1.38
N ALA A 330 -0.41 14.64 -0.92
CA ALA A 330 -0.66 14.96 0.50
C ALA A 330 -0.36 13.78 1.46
N ALA A 331 -0.27 12.54 0.94
CA ALA A 331 0.14 11.34 1.66
C ALA A 331 1.66 11.31 2.00
N ALA A 332 2.54 11.87 1.16
CA ALA A 332 3.99 11.77 1.36
C ALA A 332 4.48 12.53 2.61
N LYS A 333 3.82 13.64 2.98
CA LYS A 333 4.13 14.40 4.21
C LYS A 333 3.67 13.71 5.50
N ARG A 334 2.94 12.60 5.41
CA ARG A 334 2.36 11.87 6.54
C ARG A 334 2.66 10.36 6.45
N SER A 335 3.76 9.97 5.80
CA SER A 335 4.16 8.56 5.76
C SER A 335 4.60 8.08 7.15
N CYS A 336 4.18 6.87 7.53
CA CYS A 336 4.66 6.16 8.72
C CYS A 336 5.62 5.01 8.38
N LEU A 337 5.98 4.86 7.09
CA LEU A 337 6.69 3.68 6.62
C LEU A 337 8.11 3.58 7.13
N ASN A 338 8.79 4.69 7.38
CA ASN A 338 10.11 4.66 8.03
C ASN A 338 10.03 4.03 9.43
N GLN A 339 9.10 4.49 10.27
CA GLN A 339 8.87 3.92 11.60
C GLN A 339 8.44 2.46 11.51
N LEU A 340 7.56 2.12 10.56
CA LEU A 340 7.13 0.75 10.32
C LEU A 340 8.31 -0.17 9.95
N PHE A 341 9.16 0.23 8.99
CA PHE A 341 10.33 -0.57 8.59
C PHE A 341 11.32 -0.73 9.73
N HIS A 342 11.47 0.27 10.60
CA HIS A 342 12.31 0.13 11.78
C HIS A 342 11.76 -0.93 12.75
N VAL A 343 10.46 -0.90 13.05
CA VAL A 343 9.79 -1.91 13.90
C VAL A 343 9.90 -3.31 13.28
N LEU A 344 9.64 -3.44 11.97
CA LEU A 344 9.73 -4.71 11.26
C LEU A 344 11.17 -5.23 11.21
N ALA A 345 12.16 -4.38 10.91
CA ALA A 345 13.57 -4.77 10.88
C ALA A 345 14.06 -5.28 12.24
N MET A 346 13.68 -4.62 13.34
CA MET A 346 14.05 -5.07 14.68
C MET A 346 13.53 -6.48 14.97
N HIS A 347 12.29 -6.77 14.59
CA HIS A 347 11.68 -8.08 14.81
C HIS A 347 12.18 -9.13 13.81
N MET A 348 12.37 -8.78 12.54
CA MET A 348 12.87 -9.70 11.51
C MET A 348 14.30 -10.18 11.80
N ARG A 349 15.12 -9.37 12.47
CA ARG A 349 16.47 -9.77 12.91
C ARG A 349 16.51 -10.82 14.02
N LEU A 350 15.37 -11.15 14.63
CA LEU A 350 15.24 -12.31 15.52
C LEU A 350 15.22 -13.64 14.75
N TYR A 351 14.92 -13.59 13.46
CA TYR A 351 14.90 -14.75 12.59
C TYR A 351 16.25 -14.84 11.87
N SER A 352 16.91 -15.98 11.97
CA SER A 352 18.09 -16.27 11.16
C SER A 352 17.63 -16.70 9.78
N ILE A 353 18.14 -16.07 8.72
CA ILE A 353 18.13 -16.69 7.40
C ILE A 353 19.04 -17.92 7.54
N ASP A 354 18.54 -19.10 7.18
CA ASP A 354 19.36 -20.31 7.19
C ASP A 354 20.60 -20.08 6.31
N LEU A 355 21.78 -20.12 6.93
CA LEU A 355 23.07 -19.88 6.26
C LEU A 355 23.33 -20.91 5.15
N ALA A 356 22.73 -22.10 5.23
CA ALA A 356 22.80 -23.10 4.17
C ALA A 356 22.08 -22.64 2.88
N TYR A 357 21.12 -21.70 3.00
CA TYR A 357 20.17 -21.34 1.94
C TYR A 357 20.05 -19.82 1.74
N ASN A 358 21.13 -19.06 1.96
CA ASN A 358 21.11 -17.62 1.78
C ASN A 358 20.93 -17.25 0.29
N PRO A 359 19.83 -16.57 -0.12
CA PRO A 359 19.62 -16.20 -1.51
C PRO A 359 20.68 -15.22 -2.04
N TRP A 360 21.35 -14.47 -1.16
CA TRP A 360 22.41 -13.54 -1.52
C TRP A 360 23.65 -14.23 -2.11
N THR A 361 24.01 -15.41 -1.59
CA THR A 361 25.18 -16.16 -2.08
C THR A 361 24.91 -16.73 -3.48
N LYS A 362 23.70 -17.22 -3.75
CA LYS A 362 23.26 -17.67 -5.09
C LYS A 362 23.12 -16.52 -6.09
N LEU A 363 22.80 -15.32 -5.61
CA LEU A 363 22.69 -14.12 -6.44
C LEU A 363 24.06 -13.58 -6.88
N THR A 364 25.10 -13.75 -6.06
CA THR A 364 26.38 -13.06 -6.26
C THR A 364 27.57 -13.98 -6.55
N GLN A 365 27.56 -15.23 -6.07
CA GLN A 365 28.65 -16.23 -6.19
C GLN A 365 30.05 -15.75 -5.75
N VAL A 366 30.17 -14.62 -5.04
CA VAL A 366 31.48 -14.06 -4.65
C VAL A 366 32.17 -14.92 -3.58
N THR A 367 31.39 -15.69 -2.82
CA THR A 367 31.85 -16.59 -1.76
C THR A 367 31.43 -18.02 -2.14
N GLN A 368 32.38 -18.96 -2.18
CA GLN A 368 32.11 -20.35 -2.56
C GLN A 368 31.10 -20.97 -1.57
N SER A 369 30.03 -21.55 -2.10
CA SER A 369 29.09 -22.34 -1.31
C SER A 369 29.86 -23.44 -0.57
N ARG A 370 29.78 -23.47 0.76
CA ARG A 370 30.26 -24.62 1.54
C ARG A 370 29.39 -25.79 1.15
N GLU A 371 29.97 -26.81 0.50
CA GLU A 371 29.27 -28.03 0.11
C GLU A 371 28.44 -28.55 1.29
N ALA A 372 27.12 -28.47 1.18
CA ALA A 372 26.23 -29.07 2.15
C ALA A 372 26.41 -30.59 2.05
N HIS A 373 27.00 -31.20 3.08
CA HIS A 373 26.99 -32.64 3.25
C HIS A 373 25.53 -33.10 3.33
N SER A 374 25.03 -33.65 2.21
CA SER A 374 23.69 -34.15 2.06
C SER A 374 23.47 -35.37 2.94
N PHE A 375 22.68 -35.21 4.00
CA PHE A 375 21.88 -36.31 4.54
C PHE A 375 20.41 -35.89 4.44
N GLU A 376 19.65 -36.76 3.79
CA GLU A 376 18.19 -36.81 3.62
C GLU A 376 17.57 -36.04 2.44
N GLU A 377 16.72 -36.78 1.72
CA GLU A 377 16.00 -36.46 0.47
C GLU A 377 14.98 -35.32 0.65
N GLU A 378 15.45 -34.09 0.86
CA GLU A 378 14.56 -32.93 0.81
C GLU A 378 14.46 -32.39 -0.62
N ARG A 379 13.23 -32.05 -1.01
CA ARG A 379 12.87 -31.35 -2.27
C ARG A 379 13.86 -30.23 -2.61
N PRO A 380 14.06 -29.88 -3.89
CA PRO A 380 14.93 -28.76 -4.26
C PRO A 380 14.43 -27.42 -3.68
N GLU A 381 15.32 -26.45 -3.59
CA GLU A 381 14.95 -25.06 -3.31
C GLU A 381 14.34 -24.39 -4.54
N VAL A 382 13.64 -23.26 -4.30
CA VAL A 382 13.13 -22.42 -5.39
C VAL A 382 14.29 -21.79 -6.18
N PRO A 383 14.38 -22.03 -7.50
CA PRO A 383 15.35 -21.41 -8.40
C PRO A 383 15.33 -19.90 -8.36
N MET A 384 16.47 -19.25 -8.59
CA MET A 384 16.57 -17.78 -8.59
C MET A 384 15.61 -17.12 -9.59
N LEU A 385 15.45 -17.70 -10.79
CA LEU A 385 14.51 -17.17 -11.80
C LEU A 385 13.05 -17.24 -11.37
N PHE A 386 12.70 -18.06 -10.38
CA PHE A 386 11.34 -18.14 -9.84
C PHE A 386 11.14 -17.26 -8.59
N ARG A 387 12.18 -16.60 -8.06
CA ARG A 387 12.03 -15.75 -6.87
C ARG A 387 11.51 -14.36 -7.24
N ASP A 388 10.79 -13.74 -6.32
CA ASP A 388 10.32 -12.37 -6.48
C ASP A 388 11.37 -11.36 -5.98
N ALA A 389 11.91 -10.55 -6.89
CA ALA A 389 12.98 -9.59 -6.57
C ALA A 389 12.56 -8.50 -5.56
N PRO A 390 11.34 -7.90 -5.62
CA PRO A 390 10.88 -6.97 -4.58
C PRO A 390 10.85 -7.57 -3.16
N SER A 391 10.42 -8.83 -3.00
CA SER A 391 10.46 -9.53 -1.71
C SER A 391 11.89 -9.72 -1.23
N LEU A 392 12.80 -10.17 -2.11
CA LEU A 392 14.22 -10.33 -1.76
C LEU A 392 14.86 -9.01 -1.32
N LEU A 393 14.54 -7.89 -1.99
CA LEU A 393 15.01 -6.56 -1.60
C LEU A 393 14.60 -6.23 -0.16
N ILE A 394 13.32 -6.40 0.15
CA ILE A 394 12.78 -6.10 1.48
C ILE A 394 13.40 -7.03 2.52
N ILE A 395 13.52 -8.33 2.23
CA ILE A 395 14.16 -9.30 3.11
C ILE A 395 15.59 -8.85 3.43
N PHE A 396 16.42 -8.64 2.41
CA PHE A 396 17.82 -8.27 2.60
C PHE A 396 17.98 -6.96 3.37
N VAL A 397 17.15 -5.97 3.10
CA VAL A 397 17.20 -4.67 3.78
C VAL A 397 16.77 -4.78 5.25
N LEU A 398 15.68 -5.50 5.55
CA LEU A 398 15.13 -5.57 6.91
C LEU A 398 15.89 -6.55 7.82
N THR A 399 16.62 -7.52 7.26
CA THR A 399 17.46 -8.44 8.05
C THR A 399 18.84 -7.87 8.36
N MET A 400 19.30 -6.85 7.66
CA MET A 400 20.58 -6.19 7.96
C MET A 400 20.49 -5.26 9.19
N PRO A 401 21.58 -5.09 9.95
CA PRO A 401 21.67 -4.12 11.04
C PRO A 401 21.32 -2.69 10.59
N GLN A 402 20.48 -2.01 11.36
CA GLN A 402 20.03 -0.64 11.10
C GLN A 402 20.78 0.37 12.00
N PRO A 403 21.13 1.58 11.51
CA PRO A 403 20.83 2.12 10.18
C PRO A 403 21.71 1.48 9.08
N LEU A 404 21.13 1.25 7.90
CA LEU A 404 21.82 0.71 6.72
C LEU A 404 22.41 1.84 5.86
N ARG A 405 23.67 1.75 5.43
CA ARG A 405 24.24 2.77 4.51
C ARG A 405 23.62 2.70 3.13
N LYS A 406 23.49 3.86 2.48
CA LYS A 406 22.91 3.96 1.14
C LYS A 406 23.71 3.19 0.08
N GLU A 407 25.03 3.06 0.25
CA GLU A 407 25.90 2.26 -0.63
C GLU A 407 25.56 0.76 -0.57
N HIS A 408 25.25 0.22 0.61
CA HIS A 408 24.85 -1.18 0.80
C HIS A 408 23.46 -1.42 0.19
N PHE A 409 22.52 -0.52 0.42
CA PHE A 409 21.21 -0.57 -0.24
C PHE A 409 21.33 -0.54 -1.76
N THR A 410 22.13 0.40 -2.29
CA THR A 410 22.37 0.52 -3.74
C THR A 410 23.03 -0.74 -4.31
N CYS A 411 23.96 -1.35 -3.58
CA CYS A 411 24.56 -2.64 -3.95
C CYS A 411 23.50 -3.75 -4.07
N VAL A 412 22.61 -3.88 -3.08
CA VAL A 412 21.50 -4.85 -3.12
C VAL A 412 20.59 -4.62 -4.33
N VAL A 413 20.19 -3.37 -4.59
CA VAL A 413 19.35 -3.01 -5.74
C VAL A 413 20.03 -3.38 -7.06
N LYS A 414 21.34 -3.13 -7.20
CA LYS A 414 22.12 -3.49 -8.39
C LYS A 414 22.16 -5.00 -8.64
N MET A 415 22.40 -5.80 -7.61
CA MET A 415 22.44 -7.25 -7.74
C MET A 415 21.06 -7.82 -8.11
N LEU A 416 19.99 -7.32 -7.47
CA LEU A 416 18.63 -7.72 -7.77
C LEU A 416 18.14 -7.23 -9.14
N TYR A 417 18.63 -6.08 -9.62
CA TYR A 417 18.35 -5.62 -10.97
C TYR A 417 18.86 -6.59 -12.03
N ASN A 418 20.06 -7.17 -11.84
CA ASN A 418 20.56 -8.22 -12.74
C ASN A 418 19.60 -9.40 -12.81
N LEU A 419 19.11 -9.88 -11.65
CA LEU A 419 18.12 -10.96 -11.60
C LEU A 419 16.83 -10.58 -12.32
N GLN A 420 16.27 -9.41 -12.00
CA GLN A 420 15.04 -8.90 -12.62
C GLN A 420 15.17 -8.80 -14.14
N PHE A 421 16.33 -8.36 -14.63
CA PHE A 421 16.60 -8.24 -16.05
C PHE A 421 16.68 -9.61 -16.74
N ILE A 422 17.36 -10.60 -16.14
CA ILE A 422 17.41 -11.96 -16.69
C ILE A 422 16.03 -12.63 -16.64
N GLN A 423 15.23 -12.39 -15.60
CA GLN A 423 13.83 -12.82 -15.55
C GLN A 423 13.02 -12.20 -16.70
N ALA A 424 13.25 -10.92 -17.02
CA ALA A 424 12.61 -10.26 -18.16
C ALA A 424 12.99 -10.94 -19.49
N LEU A 425 14.27 -11.28 -19.67
CA LEU A 425 14.75 -11.99 -20.87
C LEU A 425 14.16 -13.41 -20.98
N ALA A 426 14.09 -14.15 -19.87
CA ALA A 426 13.51 -15.49 -19.85
C ALA A 426 12.00 -15.47 -20.11
N ALA A 427 11.29 -14.50 -19.53
CA ALA A 427 9.87 -14.29 -19.83
C ALA A 427 9.67 -13.88 -21.30
N LEU A 428 10.52 -13.01 -21.84
CA LEU A 428 10.48 -12.61 -23.25
C LEU A 428 10.75 -13.80 -24.18
N SER A 429 11.78 -14.61 -23.92
CA SER A 429 12.13 -15.75 -24.78
C SER A 429 11.02 -16.80 -24.89
N SER A 430 10.19 -16.92 -23.85
CA SER A 430 8.99 -17.77 -23.88
C SER A 430 7.89 -17.25 -24.81
N LYS A 431 7.81 -15.92 -25.01
CA LYS A 431 6.84 -15.27 -25.90
C LYS A 431 7.28 -15.25 -27.37
N LEU A 432 8.57 -15.46 -27.65
CA LEU A 432 9.12 -15.50 -29.00
C LEU A 432 8.72 -16.80 -29.72
N SER A 433 8.45 -16.71 -31.03
CA SER A 433 8.33 -17.88 -31.88
C SER A 433 9.68 -18.63 -32.03
N PRO A 434 9.69 -19.90 -32.45
CA PRO A 434 10.93 -20.65 -32.68
C PRO A 434 11.89 -19.94 -33.65
N ASP A 435 11.36 -19.36 -34.72
CA ASP A 435 12.15 -18.65 -35.74
C ASP A 435 12.75 -17.36 -35.17
N GLU A 436 11.98 -16.61 -34.36
CA GLU A 436 12.47 -15.41 -33.68
C GLU A 436 13.55 -15.76 -32.65
N ARG A 437 13.38 -16.83 -31.88
CA ARG A 437 14.43 -17.31 -30.97
C ARG A 437 15.73 -17.60 -31.72
N GLN A 438 15.66 -18.29 -32.86
CA GLN A 438 16.83 -18.58 -33.69
C GLN A 438 17.48 -17.31 -34.24
N ALA A 439 16.68 -16.33 -34.68
CA ALA A 439 17.17 -15.05 -35.17
C ALA A 439 17.93 -14.27 -34.08
N TRP A 440 17.36 -14.18 -32.87
CA TRP A 440 17.97 -13.49 -31.74
C TRP A 440 19.20 -14.21 -31.18
N SER A 441 19.21 -15.55 -31.17
CA SER A 441 20.41 -16.33 -30.87
C SER A 441 21.55 -16.04 -31.85
N THR A 442 21.24 -15.93 -33.14
CA THR A 442 22.25 -15.60 -34.16
C THR A 442 22.76 -14.16 -34.00
N ALA A 443 21.86 -13.21 -33.72
CA ALA A 443 22.21 -11.80 -33.50
C ALA A 443 23.12 -11.60 -32.29
N GLY A 444 22.85 -12.29 -31.17
CA GLY A 444 23.68 -12.25 -29.97
C GLY A 444 25.06 -12.89 -30.20
N ALA A 445 25.12 -14.03 -30.90
CA ALA A 445 26.39 -14.68 -31.24
C ALA A 445 27.34 -13.77 -32.04
N LEU A 446 26.80 -12.95 -32.96
CA LEU A 446 27.57 -11.96 -33.72
C LEU A 446 28.15 -10.83 -32.84
N LYS A 447 27.51 -10.52 -31.71
CA LYS A 447 27.93 -9.45 -30.79
C LYS A 447 28.74 -9.94 -29.59
N LYS A 448 28.95 -11.26 -29.44
CA LYS A 448 29.62 -11.88 -28.28
C LYS A 448 31.04 -11.35 -28.03
N ASN A 449 31.77 -10.96 -29.08
CA ASN A 449 33.16 -10.46 -28.97
C ASN A 449 33.25 -8.92 -28.87
N SER A 450 32.14 -8.22 -28.62
CA SER A 450 32.12 -6.76 -28.50
C SER A 450 32.56 -6.28 -27.11
N SER A 451 33.04 -5.04 -27.01
CA SER A 451 33.63 -4.47 -25.79
C SER A 451 32.65 -4.24 -24.62
N HIS A 452 31.38 -4.63 -24.76
CA HIS A 452 30.34 -4.54 -23.72
C HIS A 452 29.34 -5.71 -23.81
N ALA A 453 29.82 -6.91 -24.18
CA ALA A 453 28.96 -8.06 -24.42
C ALA A 453 28.09 -8.43 -23.20
N GLU A 454 28.60 -8.30 -21.98
CA GLU A 454 27.89 -8.59 -20.73
C GLU A 454 26.76 -7.58 -20.40
N ASN A 455 26.72 -6.44 -21.11
CA ASN A 455 25.71 -5.39 -20.97
C ASN A 455 24.90 -5.20 -22.26
N SER A 456 24.88 -6.21 -23.14
CA SER A 456 24.05 -6.24 -24.35
C SER A 456 22.88 -7.19 -24.13
N PHE A 457 21.66 -6.69 -24.29
CA PHE A 457 20.47 -7.53 -24.18
C PHE A 457 20.45 -8.63 -25.25
N GLU A 458 21.02 -8.40 -26.44
CA GLU A 458 21.07 -9.42 -27.50
C GLU A 458 21.98 -10.59 -27.14
N VAL A 459 23.15 -10.31 -26.56
CA VAL A 459 24.09 -11.36 -26.11
C VAL A 459 23.45 -12.15 -24.96
N LEU A 460 22.90 -11.47 -23.97
CA LEU A 460 22.25 -12.11 -22.83
C LEU A 460 21.00 -12.89 -23.23
N LEU A 461 20.16 -12.36 -24.13
CA LEU A 461 18.99 -13.06 -24.66
C LEU A 461 19.40 -14.33 -25.42
N SER A 462 20.43 -14.23 -26.27
CA SER A 462 20.98 -15.40 -26.96
C SER A 462 21.45 -16.47 -25.99
N HIS A 463 22.11 -16.07 -24.89
CA HIS A 463 22.60 -17.00 -23.86
C HIS A 463 21.45 -17.65 -23.09
N VAL A 464 20.46 -16.87 -22.65
CA VAL A 464 19.25 -17.38 -21.98
C VAL A 464 18.49 -18.36 -22.87
N ILE A 465 18.33 -18.06 -24.17
CA ILE A 465 17.70 -18.98 -25.12
C ILE A 465 18.49 -20.28 -25.21
N ALA A 466 19.81 -20.22 -25.35
CA ALA A 466 20.66 -21.40 -25.46
C ALA A 466 20.59 -22.29 -24.21
N GLU A 467 20.64 -21.69 -23.03
CA GLU A 467 20.58 -22.40 -21.75
C GLU A 467 19.21 -23.03 -21.50
N LEU A 468 18.12 -22.28 -21.66
CA LEU A 468 16.77 -22.80 -21.44
C LEU A 468 16.35 -23.83 -22.51
N SER A 469 16.96 -23.80 -23.70
CA SER A 469 16.69 -24.81 -24.76
C SER A 469 17.32 -26.17 -24.48
N LYS A 470 18.23 -26.27 -23.48
CA LYS A 470 18.82 -27.55 -23.07
C LYS A 470 17.76 -28.51 -22.54
N ASP A 471 16.73 -27.96 -21.88
CA ASP A 471 15.51 -28.71 -21.56
C ASP A 471 14.47 -28.45 -22.65
N LYS A 472 13.90 -29.53 -23.18
CA LYS A 472 12.88 -29.44 -24.22
C LYS A 472 11.54 -28.95 -23.66
N SER A 473 11.33 -28.98 -22.34
CA SER A 473 10.03 -28.68 -21.73
C SER A 473 9.66 -27.18 -21.78
N VAL A 474 10.62 -26.28 -21.54
CA VAL A 474 10.36 -24.83 -21.34
C VAL A 474 9.70 -24.16 -22.56
N TYR A 475 10.05 -24.57 -23.77
CA TYR A 475 9.55 -23.96 -25.02
C TYR A 475 8.52 -24.80 -25.78
N GLN A 476 8.00 -25.88 -25.18
CA GLN A 476 7.07 -26.81 -25.83
C GLN A 476 5.59 -26.37 -25.81
N VAL A 477 5.23 -25.39 -25.00
CA VAL A 477 3.85 -24.89 -24.94
C VAL A 477 3.59 -24.00 -26.16
N ASP A 478 2.60 -24.39 -26.97
CA ASP A 478 2.24 -23.68 -28.21
C ASP A 478 1.72 -22.28 -27.83
N PRO A 479 2.32 -21.17 -28.30
CA PRO A 479 1.94 -19.81 -27.92
C PRO A 479 0.51 -19.40 -28.33
N LYS A 480 -0.23 -20.30 -28.99
CA LYS A 480 -1.58 -20.07 -29.53
C LYS A 480 -2.69 -20.00 -28.49
N GLU A 481 -2.49 -20.54 -27.28
CA GLU A 481 -3.53 -20.45 -26.23
C GLU A 481 -3.39 -19.26 -25.29
N SER A 482 -2.21 -18.59 -25.24
CA SER A 482 -1.94 -17.49 -24.29
C SER A 482 -1.95 -16.08 -24.88
N SER A 483 -2.21 -15.93 -26.18
CA SER A 483 -2.26 -14.61 -26.84
C SER A 483 -3.28 -14.62 -27.98
N MET A 484 -4.52 -14.25 -27.67
CA MET A 484 -5.37 -13.69 -28.72
C MET A 484 -4.78 -12.33 -29.12
N LEU A 485 -4.19 -12.30 -30.31
CA LEU A 485 -3.82 -11.11 -31.09
C LEU A 485 -2.60 -10.30 -30.62
N ILE A 486 -1.38 -10.83 -30.80
CA ILE A 486 -0.25 -9.96 -31.13
C ILE A 486 0.58 -10.58 -32.25
N SER A 487 0.34 -10.16 -33.50
CA SER A 487 1.20 -10.43 -34.66
C SER A 487 2.40 -9.47 -34.72
N SER A 488 2.94 -9.06 -33.57
CA SER A 488 4.00 -8.05 -33.53
C SER A 488 5.33 -8.72 -33.83
N VAL A 489 5.96 -8.29 -34.91
CA VAL A 489 7.38 -8.56 -35.15
C VAL A 489 8.18 -7.91 -34.01
N TRP A 490 8.94 -8.70 -33.25
CA TRP A 490 9.79 -8.19 -32.17
C TRP A 490 11.01 -7.45 -32.76
N SER A 491 10.92 -6.12 -32.84
CA SER A 491 12.05 -5.24 -33.17
C SER A 491 12.93 -4.97 -31.94
N PRO A 492 14.21 -4.57 -32.11
CA PRO A 492 15.07 -4.18 -30.99
C PRO A 492 14.43 -3.14 -30.05
N GLN A 493 13.68 -2.17 -30.61
CA GLN A 493 12.99 -1.14 -29.83
C GLN A 493 11.81 -1.71 -29.02
N SER A 494 11.05 -2.65 -29.60
CA SER A 494 9.94 -3.29 -28.88
C SER A 494 10.43 -4.20 -27.76
N ILE A 495 11.58 -4.88 -27.95
CA ILE A 495 12.23 -5.66 -26.91
C ILE A 495 12.69 -4.74 -25.79
N GLU A 496 13.43 -3.69 -26.11
CA GLU A 496 13.91 -2.72 -25.12
C GLU A 496 12.75 -2.13 -24.30
N PHE A 497 11.66 -1.71 -24.97
CA PHE A 497 10.45 -1.25 -24.28
C PHE A 497 9.88 -2.33 -23.35
N SER A 498 9.74 -3.57 -23.83
CA SER A 498 9.24 -4.67 -23.01
C SER A 498 10.13 -4.96 -21.79
N LEU A 499 11.46 -4.86 -21.93
CA LEU A 499 12.41 -5.06 -20.82
C LEU A 499 12.28 -3.94 -19.78
N GLN A 500 12.22 -2.68 -20.22
CA GLN A 500 12.00 -1.55 -19.31
C GLN A 500 10.68 -1.69 -18.56
N GLN A 501 9.59 -2.01 -19.26
CA GLN A 501 8.26 -2.21 -18.68
C GLN A 501 8.21 -3.36 -17.66
N PHE A 502 8.98 -4.42 -17.88
CA PHE A 502 9.11 -5.55 -16.95
C PHE A 502 9.88 -5.17 -15.68
N CYS A 503 10.96 -4.40 -15.81
CA CYS A 503 11.79 -3.98 -14.67
C CYS A 503 11.18 -2.83 -13.87
N LEU A 504 10.28 -2.04 -14.47
CA LEU A 504 9.75 -0.80 -13.88
C LEU A 504 9.08 -0.98 -12.50
N PRO A 505 8.27 -2.03 -12.24
CA PRO A 505 7.67 -2.24 -10.91
C PRO A 505 8.71 -2.43 -9.81
N PHE A 506 9.81 -3.15 -10.09
CA PHE A 506 10.93 -3.30 -9.15
C PHE A 506 11.62 -1.97 -8.87
N LEU A 507 11.87 -1.16 -9.90
CA LEU A 507 12.47 0.18 -9.74
C LEU A 507 11.57 1.11 -8.92
N ARG A 508 10.26 1.11 -9.17
CA ARG A 508 9.28 1.92 -8.42
C ARG A 508 9.29 1.58 -6.93
N LEU A 509 9.24 0.30 -6.59
CA LEU A 509 9.28 -0.14 -5.19
C LEU A 509 10.63 0.15 -4.53
N SER A 510 11.74 -0.03 -5.27
CA SER A 510 13.09 0.29 -4.78
C SER A 510 13.22 1.79 -4.48
N CYS A 511 12.72 2.67 -5.35
CA CYS A 511 12.74 4.12 -5.13
C CYS A 511 11.87 4.54 -3.94
N LEU A 512 10.69 3.94 -3.77
CA LEU A 512 9.85 4.20 -2.60
C LEU A 512 10.54 3.76 -1.30
N LEU A 513 11.15 2.57 -1.30
CA LEU A 513 11.91 2.09 -0.14
C LEU A 513 13.10 3.02 0.16
N GLN A 514 13.85 3.45 -0.85
CA GLN A 514 14.94 4.43 -0.71
C GLN A 514 14.43 5.75 -0.12
N HIS A 515 13.30 6.28 -0.63
CA HIS A 515 12.68 7.50 -0.13
C HIS A 515 12.35 7.41 1.37
N HIS A 516 11.76 6.31 1.83
CA HIS A 516 11.37 6.15 3.23
C HIS A 516 12.54 5.87 4.17
N LEU A 517 13.57 5.14 3.73
CA LEU A 517 14.74 4.84 4.55
C LEU A 517 15.69 6.04 4.69
N TYR A 518 15.84 6.84 3.62
CA TYR A 518 16.87 7.87 3.52
C TYR A 518 16.35 9.30 3.43
N GLY A 519 15.04 9.51 3.23
CA GLY A 519 14.45 10.85 3.10
C GLY A 519 14.74 11.54 1.76
N ASP A 520 15.25 10.82 0.76
CA ASP A 520 15.53 11.36 -0.57
C ASP A 520 14.22 11.80 -1.26
N ASN A 521 14.18 12.96 -1.91
CA ASN A 521 12.98 13.39 -2.62
C ASN A 521 12.75 12.56 -3.89
N LEU A 522 11.49 12.15 -4.11
CA LEU A 522 11.05 11.56 -5.37
C LEU A 522 10.87 12.69 -6.41
N THR A 523 11.82 12.79 -7.32
CA THR A 523 11.78 13.72 -8.46
C THR A 523 10.68 13.32 -9.44
N GLY A 524 9.81 14.26 -9.82
CA GLY A 524 8.83 14.00 -10.88
C GLY A 524 9.50 13.88 -12.25
N CYS A 525 8.88 13.12 -13.16
CA CYS A 525 9.31 12.88 -14.54
C CYS A 525 8.09 12.66 -15.45
N GLN A 526 8.29 12.63 -16.76
CA GLN A 526 7.26 12.15 -17.70
C GLN A 526 7.14 10.62 -17.63
N GLU A 527 6.00 10.06 -18.04
CA GLU A 527 5.80 8.60 -18.03
C GLU A 527 6.80 7.86 -18.94
N GLU A 528 7.18 8.46 -20.06
CA GLU A 528 8.16 7.91 -21.01
C GLU A 528 9.58 7.86 -20.43
N ASP A 529 9.89 8.80 -19.52
CA ASP A 529 11.22 8.94 -18.91
C ASP A 529 11.34 8.20 -17.57
N GLU A 530 10.25 7.59 -17.08
CA GLU A 530 10.17 7.05 -15.72
C GLU A 530 11.28 6.02 -15.46
N PHE A 531 11.52 5.11 -16.40
CA PHE A 531 12.57 4.12 -16.28
C PHE A 531 13.94 4.76 -16.04
N SER A 532 14.32 5.72 -16.90
CA SER A 532 15.59 6.42 -16.84
C SER A 532 15.73 7.23 -15.54
N ALA A 533 14.66 7.92 -15.13
CA ALA A 533 14.65 8.73 -13.92
C ALA A 533 14.84 7.86 -12.65
N LEU A 534 14.15 6.72 -12.57
CA LEU A 534 14.27 5.81 -11.43
C LEU A 534 15.62 5.09 -11.42
N ALA A 535 16.15 4.69 -12.58
CA ALA A 535 17.48 4.09 -12.68
C ALA A 535 18.60 5.01 -12.16
N VAL A 536 18.52 6.31 -12.46
CA VAL A 536 19.45 7.32 -11.93
C VAL A 536 19.23 7.53 -10.43
N CYS A 537 17.97 7.62 -9.98
CA CYS A 537 17.63 7.80 -8.56
C CYS A 537 18.20 6.69 -7.67
N LEU A 538 18.22 5.46 -8.17
CA LEU A 538 18.75 4.27 -7.50
C LEU A 538 20.26 4.08 -7.68
N GLY A 539 20.95 4.96 -8.40
CA GLY A 539 22.38 4.83 -8.67
C GLY A 539 22.76 3.65 -9.58
N LEU A 540 21.81 3.15 -10.39
CA LEU A 540 22.09 2.14 -11.43
C LEU A 540 22.84 2.76 -12.62
N HIS A 541 22.68 4.08 -12.84
CA HIS A 541 23.35 4.80 -13.91
C HIS A 541 23.98 6.11 -13.39
N SER A 542 25.20 6.41 -13.86
CA SER A 542 26.08 7.42 -13.26
C SER A 542 25.82 8.88 -13.69
N SER A 543 25.04 9.12 -14.74
CA SER A 543 24.77 10.47 -15.26
C SER A 543 23.28 10.77 -15.32
N VAL A 544 22.91 12.01 -14.94
CA VAL A 544 21.63 12.61 -15.35
C VAL A 544 21.60 12.55 -16.88
N PRO A 545 20.63 11.86 -17.50
CA PRO A 545 20.60 11.70 -18.95
C PRO A 545 20.61 13.08 -19.61
N GLN A 546 21.54 13.29 -20.55
CA GLN A 546 21.36 14.39 -21.48
C GLN A 546 20.08 14.13 -22.28
N PRO A 547 19.35 15.16 -22.73
CA PRO A 547 18.09 15.02 -23.45
C PRO A 547 18.18 14.20 -24.75
N SER A 548 19.38 13.76 -25.16
CA SER A 548 19.65 12.94 -26.34
C SER A 548 20.22 11.54 -26.06
N SER A 549 20.51 11.14 -24.81
CA SER A 549 21.02 9.79 -24.51
C SER A 549 19.92 8.89 -23.96
N VAL A 550 19.45 7.95 -24.77
CA VAL A 550 18.49 6.92 -24.33
C VAL A 550 19.21 5.97 -23.37
N VAL A 551 18.80 5.94 -22.10
CA VAL A 551 19.28 4.95 -21.13
C VAL A 551 18.70 3.60 -21.54
N THR A 552 19.58 2.67 -21.93
CA THR A 552 19.15 1.30 -22.24
C THR A 552 19.06 0.48 -20.96
N SER A 553 18.10 -0.43 -20.90
CA SER A 553 17.83 -1.30 -19.76
C SER A 553 19.05 -2.15 -19.37
N ALA A 554 19.81 -2.63 -20.35
CA ALA A 554 21.04 -3.40 -20.12
C ALA A 554 22.23 -2.56 -19.62
N SER A 555 22.23 -1.23 -19.81
CA SER A 555 23.28 -0.33 -19.28
C SER A 555 23.25 -0.17 -17.76
N CYS A 556 22.15 -0.58 -17.13
CA CYS A 556 21.99 -0.59 -15.67
C CYS A 556 22.55 -1.86 -15.01
N LEU A 557 22.97 -2.86 -15.79
CA LEU A 557 23.53 -4.11 -15.28
C LEU A 557 24.92 -3.90 -14.69
N GLN A 558 25.18 -4.52 -13.55
CA GLN A 558 26.50 -4.51 -12.92
C GLN A 558 26.79 -5.87 -12.30
N TRP A 559 27.73 -6.61 -12.87
CA TRP A 559 28.00 -7.99 -12.48
C TRP A 559 29.10 -8.10 -11.41
N PRO A 560 28.90 -8.91 -10.35
CA PRO A 560 29.93 -9.15 -9.33
C PRO A 560 30.97 -10.20 -9.77
N VAL A 561 30.59 -11.05 -10.73
CA VAL A 561 31.39 -12.11 -11.37
C VAL A 561 31.03 -12.16 -12.87
N ASP A 562 31.56 -13.11 -13.64
CA ASP A 562 31.21 -13.26 -15.06
C ASP A 562 29.69 -13.43 -15.26
N ALA A 563 29.11 -12.65 -16.18
CA ALA A 563 27.68 -12.65 -16.41
C ALA A 563 27.17 -14.00 -16.95
N SER A 564 27.98 -14.66 -17.79
CA SER A 564 27.63 -15.94 -18.42
C SER A 564 27.53 -17.04 -17.38
N ASP A 565 28.43 -17.07 -16.39
CA ASP A 565 28.46 -18.08 -15.33
C ASP A 565 27.20 -18.00 -14.45
N LEU A 566 26.81 -16.79 -14.01
CA LEU A 566 25.59 -16.56 -13.23
C LEU A 566 24.34 -16.95 -14.00
N VAL A 567 24.21 -16.49 -15.24
CA VAL A 567 23.03 -16.79 -16.08
C VAL A 567 22.94 -18.29 -16.37
N THR A 568 24.07 -18.95 -16.62
CA THR A 568 24.13 -20.42 -16.80
C THR A 568 23.63 -21.13 -15.56
N GLN A 569 24.08 -20.73 -14.36
CA GLN A 569 23.60 -21.34 -13.11
C GLN A 569 22.09 -21.14 -12.94
N TRP A 570 21.60 -19.90 -13.06
CA TRP A 570 20.18 -19.61 -12.84
C TRP A 570 19.27 -20.36 -13.84
N CYS A 571 19.71 -20.53 -15.09
CA CYS A 571 18.99 -21.34 -16.07
C CYS A 571 19.12 -22.86 -15.80
N ALA A 572 20.27 -23.31 -15.30
CA ALA A 572 20.48 -24.71 -14.91
C ALA A 572 19.55 -25.12 -13.75
N GLU A 573 19.35 -24.24 -12.76
CA GLU A 573 18.41 -24.47 -11.65
C GLU A 573 16.97 -24.72 -12.12
N VAL A 574 16.57 -24.15 -13.28
CA VAL A 574 15.26 -24.38 -13.88
C VAL A 574 15.24 -25.65 -14.75
N THR A 575 16.23 -25.83 -15.62
CA THR A 575 16.27 -26.92 -16.60
C THR A 575 16.56 -28.31 -15.99
N THR A 576 17.12 -28.35 -14.78
CA THR A 576 17.38 -29.61 -14.05
C THR A 576 16.15 -30.18 -13.34
N LEU A 577 15.01 -29.47 -13.33
CA LEU A 577 13.79 -29.87 -12.64
C LEU A 577 12.95 -30.86 -13.46
N SER A 578 13.42 -32.11 -13.52
CA SER A 578 12.76 -33.20 -14.26
C SER A 578 11.31 -33.54 -13.82
N GLN A 579 10.86 -33.06 -12.66
CA GLN A 579 9.54 -33.36 -12.08
C GLN A 579 8.44 -32.35 -12.45
N ILE A 580 8.80 -31.16 -12.94
CA ILE A 580 7.84 -30.08 -13.21
C ILE A 580 7.40 -30.13 -14.67
N GLN A 581 6.09 -30.08 -14.92
CA GLN A 581 5.57 -30.02 -16.29
C GLN A 581 5.88 -28.67 -16.94
N ALA A 582 6.02 -28.66 -18.28
CA ALA A 582 6.31 -27.47 -19.08
C ALA A 582 5.44 -26.25 -18.73
N GLU A 583 4.12 -26.46 -18.66
CA GLU A 583 3.14 -25.41 -18.35
C GLU A 583 3.32 -24.84 -16.93
N GLN A 584 3.65 -25.69 -15.96
CA GLN A 584 3.88 -25.30 -14.57
C GLN A 584 5.19 -24.51 -14.46
N SER A 585 6.25 -24.97 -15.12
CA SER A 585 7.52 -24.25 -15.21
C SER A 585 7.35 -22.87 -15.85
N LEU A 586 6.57 -22.77 -16.93
CA LEU A 586 6.26 -21.49 -17.56
C LEU A 586 5.43 -20.57 -16.66
N THR A 587 4.45 -21.12 -15.92
CA THR A 587 3.68 -20.34 -14.94
C THR A 587 4.59 -19.76 -13.83
N LEU A 588 5.64 -20.50 -13.45
CA LEU A 588 6.62 -20.03 -12.47
C LEU A 588 7.65 -19.05 -13.05
N LEU A 589 8.02 -19.19 -14.32
CA LEU A 589 9.01 -18.37 -15.01
C LEU A 589 8.44 -17.04 -15.53
N VAL A 590 7.26 -17.09 -16.16
CA VAL A 590 6.62 -15.95 -16.81
C VAL A 590 5.78 -15.22 -15.78
N GLN A 591 6.42 -14.25 -15.13
CA GLN A 591 5.73 -13.30 -14.26
C GLN A 591 5.30 -12.10 -15.09
N ASP A 592 4.01 -11.73 -15.09
CA ASP A 592 3.63 -10.39 -15.55
C ASP A 592 3.66 -9.44 -14.36
N PRO A 593 4.64 -8.53 -14.27
CA PRO A 593 4.74 -7.62 -13.14
C PRO A 593 3.74 -6.45 -13.27
N GLN A 594 3.03 -6.32 -14.39
CA GLN A 594 2.10 -5.23 -14.65
C GLN A 594 0.67 -5.61 -14.30
N TRP A 595 0.15 -4.97 -13.26
CA TRP A 595 -1.25 -5.08 -12.89
C TRP A 595 -1.93 -3.72 -12.91
N ALA A 596 -3.12 -3.66 -13.51
CA ALA A 596 -4.00 -2.52 -13.43
C ALA A 596 -4.40 -2.23 -11.96
N PRO A 597 -4.71 -0.97 -11.62
CA PRO A 597 -5.17 -0.63 -10.28
C PRO A 597 -6.47 -1.39 -9.93
N PRO A 598 -6.73 -1.64 -8.64
CA PRO A 598 -7.97 -2.29 -8.21
C PRO A 598 -9.17 -1.39 -8.52
N ARG A 599 -10.25 -1.98 -9.04
CA ARG A 599 -11.49 -1.29 -9.43
C ARG A 599 -12.70 -2.03 -8.90
N LEU A 600 -13.75 -1.30 -8.55
CA LEU A 600 -15.07 -1.90 -8.31
C LEU A 600 -15.68 -2.30 -9.66
N LEU A 601 -16.65 -3.21 -9.63
CA LEU A 601 -17.37 -3.64 -10.83
C LEU A 601 -18.05 -2.45 -11.52
N GLN A 602 -18.03 -2.41 -12.85
CA GLN A 602 -18.79 -1.41 -13.60
C GLN A 602 -20.28 -1.71 -13.45
N LEU A 603 -21.02 -0.71 -12.96
CA LEU A 603 -22.46 -0.78 -12.75
C LEU A 603 -23.22 -0.23 -13.97
N PRO A 604 -24.40 -0.78 -14.32
CA PRO A 604 -25.28 -0.20 -15.34
C PRO A 604 -25.75 1.21 -14.97
N ASP A 605 -25.94 2.07 -15.97
CA ASP A 605 -26.43 3.44 -15.72
C ASP A 605 -27.82 3.47 -15.10
N ASN A 606 -28.70 2.55 -15.50
CA ASN A 606 -30.08 2.50 -15.02
C ASN A 606 -30.23 1.42 -13.93
N TYR A 607 -30.62 1.85 -12.73
CA TYR A 607 -30.79 0.94 -11.59
C TYR A 607 -31.82 -0.18 -11.84
N ASN A 608 -32.81 0.08 -12.68
CA ASN A 608 -33.86 -0.90 -12.99
C ASN A 608 -33.29 -2.19 -13.60
N VAL A 609 -32.14 -2.12 -14.30
CA VAL A 609 -31.47 -3.30 -14.85
C VAL A 609 -31.03 -4.24 -13.73
N ILE A 610 -30.36 -3.71 -12.70
CA ILE A 610 -29.95 -4.48 -11.52
C ILE A 610 -31.20 -4.99 -10.78
N PHE A 611 -32.18 -4.12 -10.55
CA PHE A 611 -33.38 -4.48 -9.77
C PHE A 611 -34.16 -5.63 -10.43
N GLN A 612 -34.41 -5.55 -11.73
CA GLN A 612 -35.15 -6.58 -12.47
C GLN A 612 -34.45 -7.94 -12.43
N TYR A 613 -33.12 -7.95 -12.57
CA TYR A 613 -32.34 -9.18 -12.57
C TYR A 613 -32.20 -9.80 -11.17
N TYR A 614 -31.90 -9.00 -10.15
CA TYR A 614 -31.52 -9.52 -8.82
C TYR A 614 -32.65 -9.58 -7.79
N HIS A 615 -33.70 -8.74 -7.87
CA HIS A 615 -34.73 -8.63 -6.81
C HIS A 615 -35.46 -9.95 -6.53
N ARG A 616 -35.62 -10.82 -7.54
CA ARG A 616 -36.25 -12.14 -7.41
C ARG A 616 -35.30 -13.31 -7.59
N LYS A 617 -33.99 -13.04 -7.68
CA LYS A 617 -32.98 -14.09 -7.87
C LYS A 617 -32.87 -14.93 -6.60
N ALA A 618 -32.83 -16.25 -6.78
CA ALA A 618 -32.63 -17.17 -5.66
C ALA A 618 -31.17 -17.14 -5.20
N CYS A 619 -30.96 -17.16 -3.88
CA CYS A 619 -29.63 -17.29 -3.29
C CYS A 619 -28.97 -18.60 -3.74
N THR A 620 -27.68 -18.54 -4.08
CA THR A 620 -26.90 -19.71 -4.52
C THR A 620 -26.73 -20.74 -3.40
N ALA A 621 -26.63 -20.30 -2.14
CA ALA A 621 -26.47 -21.16 -0.98
C ALA A 621 -27.79 -21.80 -0.50
N CYS A 622 -28.81 -20.99 -0.16
CA CYS A 622 -30.06 -21.50 0.42
C CYS A 622 -31.19 -21.77 -0.59
N ARG A 623 -31.00 -21.43 -1.87
CA ARG A 623 -31.98 -21.58 -2.97
C ARG A 623 -33.31 -20.85 -2.78
N LYS A 624 -33.41 -19.96 -1.78
CA LYS A 624 -34.58 -19.11 -1.53
C LYS A 624 -34.30 -17.68 -2.00
N VAL A 625 -35.34 -16.93 -2.35
CA VAL A 625 -35.23 -15.49 -2.63
C VAL A 625 -34.94 -14.76 -1.31
N PRO A 626 -33.82 -14.04 -1.19
CA PRO A 626 -33.50 -13.30 0.04
C PRO A 626 -34.50 -12.19 0.31
N LYS A 627 -34.82 -11.94 1.59
CA LYS A 627 -35.59 -10.75 1.99
C LYS A 627 -34.79 -9.46 1.78
N ASP A 628 -33.51 -9.54 2.14
CA ASP A 628 -32.53 -8.46 2.03
C ASP A 628 -31.39 -8.93 1.11
N PRO A 629 -31.61 -8.94 -0.22
CA PRO A 629 -30.59 -9.28 -1.20
C PRO A 629 -29.51 -8.21 -1.26
N ALA A 630 -28.25 -8.64 -1.22
CA ALA A 630 -27.08 -7.78 -1.28
C ALA A 630 -26.07 -8.26 -2.32
N LEU A 631 -25.45 -7.31 -3.04
CA LEU A 631 -24.41 -7.58 -4.04
C LEU A 631 -23.08 -7.01 -3.61
N CYS A 632 -22.03 -7.83 -3.58
CA CYS A 632 -20.66 -7.35 -3.36
C CYS A 632 -20.18 -6.59 -4.60
N LEU A 633 -19.82 -5.32 -4.43
CA LEU A 633 -19.34 -4.46 -5.53
C LEU A 633 -17.90 -4.78 -5.97
N VAL A 634 -17.19 -5.59 -5.19
CA VAL A 634 -15.81 -6.00 -5.50
C VAL A 634 -15.78 -7.24 -6.41
N CYS A 635 -16.54 -8.29 -6.08
CA CYS A 635 -16.50 -9.58 -6.79
C CYS A 635 -17.82 -10.02 -7.41
N GLY A 636 -18.93 -9.31 -7.17
CA GLY A 636 -20.25 -9.61 -7.75
C GLY A 636 -21.04 -10.69 -7.03
N ALA A 637 -20.56 -11.19 -5.89
CA ALA A 637 -21.27 -12.20 -5.11
C ALA A 637 -22.64 -11.70 -4.62
N PHE A 638 -23.68 -12.50 -4.86
CA PHE A 638 -25.06 -12.27 -4.40
C PHE A 638 -25.33 -13.03 -3.10
N VAL A 639 -25.53 -12.30 -2.01
CA VAL A 639 -25.59 -12.83 -0.63
C VAL A 639 -26.85 -12.40 0.11
N CYS A 640 -27.25 -13.20 1.10
CA CYS A 640 -28.29 -12.85 2.05
C CYS A 640 -27.73 -11.93 3.16
N LEU A 641 -28.21 -10.70 3.27
CA LEU A 641 -27.70 -9.75 4.26
C LEU A 641 -28.04 -10.16 5.70
N LYS A 642 -29.34 -10.30 6.01
CA LYS A 642 -29.87 -10.52 7.37
C LYS A 642 -30.59 -11.87 7.55
N GLY A 643 -30.61 -12.70 6.51
CA GLY A 643 -31.33 -13.97 6.53
C GLY A 643 -30.71 -14.98 7.49
N ALA A 644 -31.53 -15.68 8.30
CA ALA A 644 -31.07 -16.84 9.08
C ALA A 644 -30.63 -18.03 8.19
N CYS A 645 -31.04 -18.02 6.90
CA CYS A 645 -30.94 -19.14 5.97
C CYS A 645 -29.53 -19.41 5.41
N CYS A 646 -28.55 -18.55 5.65
CA CYS A 646 -27.16 -18.75 5.24
C CYS A 646 -26.17 -18.46 6.39
N LYS A 647 -26.66 -18.48 7.63
CA LYS A 647 -25.84 -18.19 8.81
C LYS A 647 -24.94 -19.39 9.11
N GLN A 648 -23.62 -19.20 9.14
CA GLN A 648 -22.67 -20.25 9.51
C GLN A 648 -22.01 -19.90 10.83
N GLN A 649 -22.03 -20.83 11.80
CA GLN A 649 -21.42 -20.67 13.12
C GLN A 649 -21.78 -19.35 13.84
N GLY A 650 -23.00 -18.86 13.66
CA GLY A 650 -23.42 -17.60 14.29
C GLY A 650 -23.10 -16.33 13.49
N THR A 651 -22.50 -16.43 12.30
CA THR A 651 -22.14 -15.31 11.42
C THR A 651 -23.00 -15.29 10.16
N CYS A 652 -23.57 -14.14 9.83
CA CYS A 652 -24.35 -13.97 8.60
C CYS A 652 -23.46 -14.01 7.34
N GLU A 653 -24.07 -14.40 6.21
CA GLU A 653 -23.37 -14.65 4.94
C GLU A 653 -22.59 -13.43 4.44
N CYS A 654 -23.14 -12.22 4.57
CA CYS A 654 -22.45 -10.99 4.15
C CYS A 654 -21.20 -10.67 4.98
N VAL A 655 -21.22 -10.93 6.29
CA VAL A 655 -20.05 -10.75 7.18
C VAL A 655 -19.01 -11.84 6.90
N LEU A 656 -19.43 -13.08 6.67
CA LEU A 656 -18.52 -14.15 6.22
C LEU A 656 -17.89 -13.81 4.87
N HIS A 657 -18.68 -13.27 3.95
CA HIS A 657 -18.17 -12.86 2.64
C HIS A 657 -17.17 -11.71 2.76
N SER A 658 -17.42 -10.69 3.60
CA SER A 658 -16.43 -9.61 3.80
C SER A 658 -15.12 -10.12 4.39
N GLN A 659 -15.18 -11.11 5.28
CA GLN A 659 -14.01 -11.80 5.85
C GLN A 659 -13.19 -12.56 4.81
N HIS A 660 -13.80 -13.01 3.71
CA HIS A 660 -13.13 -13.77 2.66
C HIS A 660 -12.71 -12.92 1.46
N CYS A 661 -13.56 -12.00 1.01
CA CYS A 661 -13.33 -11.22 -0.21
C CYS A 661 -12.43 -10.00 0.00
N GLY A 662 -12.47 -9.37 1.18
CA GLY A 662 -11.78 -8.10 1.41
C GLY A 662 -11.09 -8.03 2.77
N ALA A 663 -10.69 -9.18 3.32
CA ALA A 663 -10.07 -9.30 4.65
C ALA A 663 -10.82 -8.53 5.74
N ALA A 664 -12.12 -8.83 5.87
CA ALA A 664 -13.08 -8.20 6.78
C ALA A 664 -13.57 -6.81 6.35
N THR A 665 -13.25 -6.34 5.14
CA THR A 665 -13.90 -5.20 4.48
C THR A 665 -14.84 -5.69 3.38
N GLY A 666 -16.08 -5.20 3.35
CA GLY A 666 -17.06 -5.55 2.33
C GLY A 666 -17.92 -4.36 1.94
N ILE A 667 -18.18 -4.22 0.65
CA ILE A 667 -18.94 -3.11 0.06
C ILE A 667 -20.13 -3.72 -0.66
N PHE A 668 -21.32 -3.55 -0.11
CA PHE A 668 -22.51 -4.22 -0.63
C PHE A 668 -23.59 -3.23 -1.07
N LEU A 669 -24.14 -3.43 -2.25
CA LEU A 669 -25.35 -2.75 -2.72
C LEU A 669 -26.59 -3.54 -2.31
N LEU A 670 -27.49 -2.91 -1.55
CA LEU A 670 -28.78 -3.49 -1.18
C LEU A 670 -29.80 -3.29 -2.29
N ILE A 671 -30.30 -4.38 -2.87
CA ILE A 671 -31.14 -4.33 -4.09
C ILE A 671 -32.53 -3.77 -3.82
N ASN A 672 -33.06 -3.96 -2.62
CA ASN A 672 -34.40 -3.46 -2.28
C ASN A 672 -34.39 -2.01 -1.79
N ALA A 673 -33.21 -1.44 -1.53
CA ALA A 673 -33.08 -0.12 -0.96
C ALA A 673 -32.23 0.87 -1.78
N SER A 674 -31.48 0.39 -2.77
CA SER A 674 -30.49 1.17 -3.50
C SER A 674 -29.45 1.85 -2.60
N VAL A 675 -29.20 1.28 -1.42
CA VAL A 675 -28.23 1.81 -0.43
C VAL A 675 -27.01 0.92 -0.38
N ILE A 676 -25.84 1.53 -0.25
CA ILE A 676 -24.57 0.84 0.01
C ILE A 676 -24.36 0.71 1.51
N ILE A 677 -24.04 -0.52 1.92
CA ILE A 677 -23.58 -0.85 3.27
C ILE A 677 -22.10 -1.24 3.21
N ILE A 678 -21.30 -0.64 4.10
CA ILE A 678 -19.89 -0.99 4.29
C ILE A 678 -19.80 -1.81 5.56
N ILE A 679 -19.22 -3.00 5.46
CA ILE A 679 -18.88 -3.85 6.60
C ILE A 679 -17.37 -3.75 6.79
N ARG A 680 -16.92 -3.52 8.02
CA ARG A 680 -15.50 -3.48 8.38
C ARG A 680 -15.27 -4.09 9.77
N GLY A 681 -14.53 -5.19 9.83
CA GLY A 681 -14.24 -5.90 11.07
C GLY A 681 -15.53 -6.34 11.78
N HIS A 682 -15.83 -5.71 12.92
CA HIS A 682 -17.06 -5.95 13.69
C HIS A 682 -18.11 -4.83 13.58
N ARG A 683 -17.88 -3.87 12.68
CA ARG A 683 -18.69 -2.66 12.50
C ARG A 683 -19.28 -2.61 11.09
N PHE A 684 -20.39 -1.90 10.96
CA PHE A 684 -20.96 -1.56 9.66
C PHE A 684 -21.39 -0.10 9.63
N CYS A 685 -21.46 0.49 8.44
CA CYS A 685 -22.08 1.81 8.24
C CYS A 685 -22.90 1.82 6.94
N LEU A 686 -23.94 2.65 6.92
CA LEU A 686 -24.66 2.98 5.69
C LEU A 686 -23.94 4.14 5.02
N TRP A 687 -23.42 3.91 3.82
CA TRP A 687 -22.66 4.91 3.06
C TRP A 687 -23.60 5.91 2.37
N GLY A 688 -24.73 5.43 1.85
CA GLY A 688 -25.67 6.20 1.04
C GLY A 688 -25.99 5.49 -0.27
N SER A 689 -26.58 6.20 -1.23
CA SER A 689 -26.83 5.66 -2.57
C SER A 689 -25.86 6.24 -3.61
N VAL A 690 -25.44 5.40 -4.55
CA VAL A 690 -24.75 5.82 -5.79
C VAL A 690 -25.73 6.03 -6.95
N TYR A 691 -27.01 5.70 -6.76
CA TYR A 691 -28.06 5.89 -7.76
C TYR A 691 -29.00 7.01 -7.31
N LEU A 692 -29.15 8.03 -8.15
CA LEU A 692 -29.92 9.22 -7.84
C LEU A 692 -31.04 9.41 -8.86
N ASP A 693 -32.13 10.06 -8.46
CA ASP A 693 -33.15 10.47 -9.41
C ASP A 693 -32.67 11.63 -10.31
N ALA A 694 -33.51 12.04 -11.26
CA ALA A 694 -33.20 13.15 -12.18
C ALA A 694 -32.92 14.51 -11.50
N HIS A 695 -33.23 14.65 -10.19
CA HIS A 695 -32.95 15.85 -9.41
C HIS A 695 -31.74 15.69 -8.48
N GLY A 696 -31.04 14.55 -8.53
CA GLY A 696 -29.89 14.26 -7.67
C GLY A 696 -30.27 13.79 -6.27
N GLU A 697 -31.52 13.37 -6.04
CA GLU A 697 -31.98 12.89 -4.74
C GLU A 697 -31.88 11.36 -4.61
N GLU A 698 -31.61 10.89 -3.38
CA GLU A 698 -31.68 9.47 -3.04
C GLU A 698 -33.14 9.01 -2.90
N ASP A 699 -33.46 7.81 -3.39
CA ASP A 699 -34.74 7.13 -3.11
C ASP A 699 -34.49 5.89 -2.22
N ARG A 700 -34.27 6.15 -0.93
CA ARG A 700 -34.00 5.10 0.07
C ARG A 700 -35.20 4.17 0.20
N ASP A 701 -34.93 2.87 0.27
CA ASP A 701 -35.96 1.82 0.32
C ASP A 701 -36.90 1.83 -0.91
N LEU A 702 -36.53 2.52 -1.99
CA LEU A 702 -37.31 2.65 -3.24
C LEU A 702 -38.76 3.11 -3.01
N ARG A 703 -39.01 3.93 -1.99
CA ARG A 703 -40.38 4.31 -1.57
C ARG A 703 -41.06 5.23 -2.56
N ARG A 704 -40.31 6.06 -3.29
CA ARG A 704 -40.87 7.00 -4.27
C ARG A 704 -41.07 6.31 -5.63
N GLY A 705 -40.36 5.23 -5.91
CA GLY A 705 -40.46 4.47 -7.16
C GLY A 705 -39.99 5.28 -8.37
N LYS A 706 -39.12 6.26 -8.18
CA LYS A 706 -38.60 7.08 -9.27
C LYS A 706 -37.49 6.34 -10.03
N PRO A 707 -37.33 6.57 -11.35
CA PRO A 707 -36.16 6.08 -12.07
C PRO A 707 -34.87 6.63 -11.45
N LEU A 708 -33.90 5.75 -11.20
CA LEU A 708 -32.61 6.11 -10.62
C LEU A 708 -31.48 5.81 -11.60
N PHE A 709 -30.51 6.72 -11.63
CA PHE A 709 -29.36 6.69 -12.52
C PHE A 709 -28.04 6.74 -11.74
N LEU A 710 -27.03 6.02 -12.24
CA LEU A 710 -25.71 5.97 -11.62
C LEU A 710 -25.08 7.36 -11.60
N CYS A 711 -24.66 7.81 -10.42
CA CYS A 711 -23.84 9.00 -10.24
C CYS A 711 -22.36 8.57 -10.25
N GLU A 712 -21.70 8.72 -11.39
CA GLU A 712 -20.29 8.33 -11.57
C GLU A 712 -19.36 8.99 -10.54
N GLU A 713 -19.62 10.25 -10.17
CA GLU A 713 -18.82 10.98 -9.18
C GLU A 713 -18.90 10.33 -7.79
N ARG A 714 -20.12 9.98 -7.33
CA ARG A 714 -20.29 9.25 -6.07
C ARG A 714 -19.64 7.87 -6.13
N TYR A 715 -19.75 7.19 -7.27
CA TYR A 715 -19.15 5.87 -7.44
C TYR A 715 -17.61 5.93 -7.39
N ARG A 716 -17.01 6.95 -8.01
CA ARG A 716 -15.56 7.20 -7.96
C ARG A 716 -15.09 7.52 -6.53
N VAL A 717 -15.85 8.29 -5.76
CA VAL A 717 -15.55 8.55 -4.35
C VAL A 717 -15.60 7.26 -3.52
N LEU A 718 -16.61 6.41 -3.74
CA LEU A 718 -16.72 5.11 -3.06
C LEU A 718 -15.50 4.21 -3.37
N GLU A 719 -15.13 4.10 -4.65
CA GLU A 719 -13.95 3.34 -5.10
C GLU A 719 -12.67 3.90 -4.47
N GLN A 720 -12.48 5.22 -4.49
CA GLN A 720 -11.32 5.87 -3.87
C GLN A 720 -11.25 5.59 -2.37
N GLN A 721 -12.37 5.61 -1.65
CA GLN A 721 -12.41 5.32 -0.21
C GLN A 721 -12.03 3.88 0.10
N TRP A 722 -12.41 2.94 -0.76
CA TRP A 722 -12.01 1.54 -0.67
C TRP A 722 -10.52 1.38 -0.89
N VAL A 723 -10.00 1.90 -2.00
CA VAL A 723 -8.60 1.76 -2.39
C VAL A 723 -7.65 2.44 -1.40
N SER A 724 -8.07 3.55 -0.78
CA SER A 724 -7.31 4.32 0.22
C SER A 724 -7.56 3.93 1.69
N HIS A 725 -8.43 2.94 1.94
CA HIS A 725 -8.83 2.48 3.27
C HIS A 725 -9.42 3.59 4.17
N THR A 726 -9.99 4.65 3.59
CA THR A 726 -10.40 5.87 4.32
C THR A 726 -11.84 5.84 4.86
N PHE A 727 -12.53 4.70 4.82
CA PHE A 727 -13.91 4.60 5.28
C PHE A 727 -14.11 5.08 6.73
N ASP A 728 -13.20 4.76 7.66
CA ASP A 728 -13.31 5.21 9.06
C ASP A 728 -13.03 6.70 9.28
N HIS A 729 -12.27 7.30 8.37
CA HIS A 729 -11.94 8.73 8.44
C HIS A 729 -13.10 9.59 7.94
N ILE A 730 -13.85 9.10 6.97
CA ILE A 730 -14.91 9.86 6.31
C ILE A 730 -16.28 9.54 6.90
N ASN A 731 -16.57 8.26 7.19
CA ASN A 731 -17.86 7.84 7.72
C ASN A 731 -17.88 7.89 9.25
N LYS A 732 -18.82 8.64 9.80
CA LYS A 732 -18.92 8.88 11.26
C LYS A 732 -19.94 7.99 11.98
N ARG A 733 -20.77 7.26 11.24
CA ARG A 733 -21.91 6.50 11.80
C ARG A 733 -21.67 5.00 11.66
N TRP A 734 -20.77 4.48 12.48
CA TRP A 734 -20.53 3.04 12.58
C TRP A 734 -21.40 2.42 13.68
N GLY A 735 -22.05 1.32 13.38
CA GLY A 735 -22.77 0.49 14.35
C GLY A 735 -22.09 -0.87 14.51
N PRO A 736 -22.13 -1.50 15.70
CA PRO A 736 -21.68 -2.87 15.86
C PRO A 736 -22.67 -3.83 15.20
N HIS A 737 -22.18 -4.91 14.61
CA HIS A 737 -23.04 -5.92 13.98
C HIS A 737 -23.05 -7.27 14.72
N TYR A 738 -22.10 -7.54 15.62
CA TYR A 738 -22.04 -8.76 16.46
C TYR A 738 -22.26 -10.08 15.67
N ASN A 739 -21.65 -10.18 14.49
CA ASN A 739 -21.83 -11.31 13.56
C ASN A 739 -23.28 -11.51 13.02
N GLY A 740 -24.22 -10.60 13.36
CA GLY A 740 -25.49 -10.36 12.66
C GLY A 740 -25.48 -9.01 11.93
N LEU A 741 -26.62 -8.52 11.44
CA LEU A 741 -26.79 -7.16 10.87
C LEU A 741 -28.19 -6.60 11.14
#